data_AF-A0A6G0WNL6-F1
#
_entry.id   AF-A0A6G0WNL6-F1
#
_cell.length_a   1.000
_cell.length_b   1.000
_cell.length_c   1.000
_cell.angle_alpha   90.00
_cell.angle_beta   90.00
_cell.angle_gamma   90.00
#
_symmetry.space_group_name_H-M   'P 1'
#
loop_
_entity.id
_entity.type
_entity.pdbx_description
1 polymer ?
#
loop_
_entity_poly.entity_id
_entity_poly.type
_entity_poly.pdbx_seq_one_letter_code
_entity_poly.pdbx_strand_id
1 'polypeptide(L)'
;MSLLHNGHVQPLNPLGVHEGHGESLLQEPSLSHIMAAKKAWSFPKSDKDNKMTTLEIVESISGLLYLVFTLVLSSYYLQVLSPSMTNDLWWSGFNASGIQSYLIDVYNTQLNLNGNQTLSLDLTDNKYALGKDYTQFYTPIEISPVYPRMIFSIVAYDLAKSIVAIRQISGPDSIVTQFCWIDFNRTWEVAHTVTRQNRCKARYADNGAVYYEPFARLVDWNKWTESYGVAFNTTIGNALRKTRAGQDWLAQTPYSFVNVDAEVEFWRRHGITQYTFQYSNNFEWGELETISLQNAFGTTQAITIKSSAFANRVGSWTTVWMYYGVWNDLPYAAWQGYSIVLYDPDNQRFMPPCNYSNYVADPANYSCDPCDPALGLDSTNCYMNYEMFLNLPNTPIFELVHNYIGPFNSIDLYFVQAPPSLIQLYSDFQTLVTQLILSSDAFATAVAAIPSLTTDPVPPNWILSSFMYLGGDPTCPTRQPTSFVQTSFAFDTSCTFEERTKFTLTPYNTLFALWATSQRNASSICGVCPSLVNSCITVFTHAFDAANILKDSYSTTSNSSIPTIQGAYHDISKLGVSTIQMAINSTDFSNHFLQQQILGSQYSSEWDVFGWLYAYEWAQSSREVVSFEGDSNIVPLISEKYEFVKYQAQSMEIPKNAVSLVRLCYC
;
A
#
# COMPACT_ATOMS: atom_id res chain seq x y z
N MET A 1 -30.26 3.94 -4.78
CA MET A 1 -29.02 4.68 -4.47
C MET A 1 -29.29 6.16 -4.15
N SER A 2 -30.40 6.47 -3.46
CA SER A 2 -30.91 7.86 -3.36
C SER A 2 -31.18 8.35 -1.92
N LEU A 3 -30.58 7.71 -0.92
CA LEU A 3 -30.81 8.05 0.51
C LEU A 3 -29.53 8.24 1.33
N LEU A 4 -28.39 8.48 0.68
CA LEU A 4 -27.09 8.66 1.34
C LEU A 4 -26.53 10.07 1.12
N HIS A 5 -27.25 11.12 1.51
CA HIS A 5 -26.66 12.47 1.58
C HIS A 5 -27.34 13.26 2.71
N ASN A 6 -26.59 13.49 3.81
CA ASN A 6 -26.51 14.77 4.50
C ASN A 6 -25.58 14.65 5.72
N GLY A 7 -24.38 15.22 5.57
CA GLY A 7 -23.41 15.39 6.65
C GLY A 7 -22.41 16.46 6.23
N HIS A 8 -22.83 17.73 6.28
CA HIS A 8 -21.97 18.88 6.01
C HIS A 8 -20.94 19.04 7.13
N VAL A 9 -19.66 18.93 6.78
CA VAL A 9 -18.54 19.39 7.61
C VAL A 9 -17.91 20.60 6.91
N GLN A 10 -17.91 21.74 7.59
CA GLN A 10 -17.34 23.00 7.11
C GLN A 10 -15.79 22.95 7.12
N PRO A 11 -15.11 23.55 6.13
CA PRO A 11 -13.67 23.77 6.20
C PRO A 11 -13.33 25.01 7.03
N LEU A 12 -12.38 24.85 7.96
CA LEU A 12 -11.75 25.92 8.71
C LEU A 12 -10.86 26.76 7.77
N ASN A 13 -11.16 28.06 7.66
CA ASN A 13 -10.31 29.05 7.01
C ASN A 13 -9.11 29.42 7.90
N PRO A 14 -7.91 29.62 7.34
CA PRO A 14 -6.79 30.21 8.07
C PRO A 14 -6.95 31.72 8.23
N LEU A 15 -6.56 32.19 9.40
CA LEU A 15 -6.60 33.57 9.90
C LEU A 15 -5.87 34.54 8.96
N GLY A 16 -6.59 35.61 8.59
CA GLY A 16 -6.03 36.78 7.92
C GLY A 16 -5.17 37.61 8.87
N VAL A 17 -4.02 38.05 8.37
CA VAL A 17 -3.15 39.03 9.05
C VAL A 17 -3.41 40.41 8.45
N HIS A 18 -3.74 41.33 9.35
CA HIS A 18 -3.97 42.74 9.09
C HIS A 18 -2.76 43.45 8.45
N GLU A 19 -3.00 44.15 7.34
CA GLU A 19 -2.13 45.24 6.87
C GLU A 19 -2.28 46.45 7.80
N GLY A 20 -1.16 46.88 8.38
CA GLY A 20 -1.04 48.13 9.13
C GLY A 20 0.03 49.02 8.47
N HIS A 21 -0.43 50.15 7.93
CA HIS A 21 0.42 51.23 7.41
C HIS A 21 1.30 51.84 8.51
N GLY A 22 2.58 52.03 8.18
CA GLY A 22 3.52 52.86 8.92
C GLY A 22 4.56 53.43 7.96
N GLU A 23 4.31 54.62 7.43
CA GLU A 23 5.31 55.44 6.74
C GLU A 23 6.38 55.91 7.74
N SER A 24 7.65 55.67 7.46
CA SER A 24 8.71 56.60 7.84
C SER A 24 9.93 56.44 6.94
N LEU A 25 10.12 57.47 6.10
CA LEU A 25 11.32 57.90 5.40
C LEU A 25 12.65 57.37 5.96
N LEU A 26 13.41 56.64 5.14
CA LEU A 26 14.86 56.54 5.29
C LEU A 26 15.54 57.03 4.02
N GLN A 27 16.02 58.25 4.19
CA GLN A 27 16.81 59.08 3.31
C GLN A 27 18.22 58.47 3.16
N GLU A 28 18.71 58.36 1.93
CA GLU A 28 20.09 57.97 1.62
C GLU A 28 21.09 58.84 2.40
N PRO A 29 22.14 58.27 3.03
CA PRO A 29 23.26 59.07 3.48
C PRO A 29 24.19 59.33 2.29
N SER A 30 24.13 60.57 1.83
CA SER A 30 25.12 61.19 0.95
C SER A 30 26.55 61.05 1.48
N LEU A 31 27.45 60.93 0.52
CA LEU A 31 28.92 60.93 0.47
C LEU A 31 29.72 61.95 1.33
N SER A 32 29.35 62.26 2.58
CA SER A 32 29.92 63.42 3.31
C SER A 32 30.39 63.18 4.76
N HIS A 33 30.70 61.96 5.19
CA HIS A 33 31.17 61.71 6.57
C HIS A 33 32.42 60.81 6.72
N ILE A 34 33.37 60.86 5.77
CA ILE A 34 34.75 60.39 6.01
C ILE A 34 35.76 61.47 5.56
N MET A 35 35.61 62.68 6.08
CA MET A 35 36.61 63.74 6.01
C MET A 35 36.75 64.45 7.36
N ALA A 36 37.18 63.72 8.41
CA ALA A 36 37.65 64.35 9.66
C ALA A 36 38.47 63.39 10.53
N ALA A 37 39.62 62.94 10.02
CA ALA A 37 40.74 62.46 10.86
C ALA A 37 42.07 62.83 10.20
N LYS A 38 42.24 64.13 9.92
CA LYS A 38 43.47 64.74 9.43
C LYS A 38 44.30 65.24 10.63
N LYS A 39 44.99 64.33 11.32
CA LYS A 39 46.10 64.53 12.30
C LYS A 39 46.33 63.20 13.01
N ALA A 40 47.48 62.54 13.03
CA ALA A 40 48.81 62.87 12.56
C ALA A 40 49.56 61.55 12.34
N TRP A 41 49.81 61.17 11.09
CA TRP A 41 50.87 60.21 10.75
C TRP A 41 51.81 60.92 9.79
N SER A 42 52.84 61.55 10.36
CA SER A 42 53.97 62.04 9.60
C SER A 42 54.75 60.85 9.06
N PHE A 43 54.70 60.62 7.75
CA PHE A 43 55.67 59.75 7.08
C PHE A 43 57.08 60.31 7.36
N PRO A 44 58.04 59.49 7.83
CA PRO A 44 59.42 59.92 7.92
C PRO A 44 59.89 60.34 6.52
N LYS A 45 60.53 61.50 6.41
CA LYS A 45 61.23 61.88 5.18
C LYS A 45 62.21 60.76 4.84
N SER A 46 62.10 60.23 3.63
CA SER A 46 63.09 59.32 3.04
C SER A 46 64.47 59.95 3.16
N ASP A 47 65.29 59.37 4.04
CA ASP A 47 66.73 59.49 3.92
C ASP A 47 67.13 58.86 2.58
N LYS A 48 67.84 59.64 1.78
CA LYS A 48 68.52 59.13 0.58
C LYS A 48 69.70 58.30 1.07
N ASP A 49 69.84 57.11 0.49
CA ASP A 49 70.94 56.14 0.66
C ASP A 49 70.85 55.09 1.78
N ASN A 50 69.69 54.44 1.95
CA ASN A 50 69.67 53.03 2.35
C ASN A 50 69.45 52.16 1.10
N LYS A 51 70.52 51.83 0.38
CA LYS A 51 70.49 50.70 -0.55
C LYS A 51 70.19 49.47 0.30
N MET A 52 69.02 48.85 0.10
CA MET A 52 68.70 47.58 0.75
C MET A 52 69.92 46.67 0.63
N THR A 53 70.38 46.16 1.77
CA THR A 53 71.41 45.14 1.79
C THR A 53 70.90 43.92 1.02
N THR A 54 71.79 43.14 0.41
CA THR A 54 71.42 41.96 -0.38
C THR A 54 70.55 40.99 0.44
N LEU A 55 70.73 40.96 1.76
CA LEU A 55 69.92 40.21 2.70
C LEU A 55 68.47 40.72 2.78
N GLU A 56 68.27 42.04 2.92
CA GLU A 56 66.93 42.67 2.99
C GLU A 56 66.15 42.53 1.68
N ILE A 57 66.84 42.53 0.53
CA ILE A 57 66.23 42.27 -0.78
C ILE A 57 65.74 40.82 -0.85
N VAL A 58 66.57 39.87 -0.44
CA VAL A 58 66.22 38.43 -0.43
C VAL A 58 65.07 38.17 0.54
N GLU A 59 65.08 38.79 1.72
CA GLU A 59 64.03 38.66 2.73
C GLU A 59 62.70 39.25 2.23
N SER A 60 62.74 40.43 1.59
CA SER A 60 61.56 41.06 0.99
C SER A 60 60.97 40.25 -0.17
N ILE A 61 61.82 39.70 -1.05
CA ILE A 61 61.39 38.82 -2.14
C ILE A 61 60.80 37.51 -1.59
N SER A 62 61.43 36.93 -0.56
CA SER A 62 60.94 35.70 0.06
C SER A 62 59.60 35.91 0.75
N GLY A 63 59.42 37.05 1.42
CA GLY A 63 58.12 37.45 2.00
C GLY A 63 57.04 37.64 0.94
N LEU A 64 57.37 38.29 -0.19
CA LEU A 64 56.44 38.47 -1.30
C LEU A 64 56.05 37.13 -1.94
N LEU A 65 57.03 36.25 -2.17
CA LEU A 65 56.79 34.90 -2.71
C LEU A 65 55.93 34.06 -1.75
N TYR A 66 56.17 34.15 -0.45
CA TYR A 66 55.33 33.49 0.56
C TYR A 66 53.89 34.00 0.52
N LEU A 67 53.67 35.31 0.43
CA LEU A 67 52.33 35.91 0.32
C LEU A 67 51.61 35.47 -0.96
N VAL A 68 52.29 35.50 -2.11
CA VAL A 68 51.71 35.03 -3.38
C VAL A 68 51.40 33.54 -3.31
N PHE A 69 52.31 32.73 -2.79
CA PHE A 69 52.12 31.29 -2.65
C PHE A 69 50.94 30.95 -1.73
N THR A 70 50.82 31.62 -0.58
CA THR A 70 49.70 31.41 0.35
C THR A 70 48.37 31.90 -0.23
N LEU A 71 48.35 32.98 -1.01
CA LEU A 71 47.16 33.43 -1.76
C LEU A 71 46.73 32.42 -2.83
N VAL A 72 47.68 31.87 -3.59
CA VAL A 72 47.41 30.84 -4.61
C VAL A 72 46.87 29.57 -3.95
N LEU A 73 47.50 29.11 -2.86
CA LEU A 73 47.02 27.95 -2.10
C LEU A 73 45.62 28.17 -1.52
N SER A 74 45.34 29.35 -0.99
CA SER A 74 44.01 29.71 -0.46
C SER A 74 42.96 29.70 -1.58
N SER A 75 43.28 30.26 -2.74
CA SER A 75 42.40 30.28 -3.91
C SER A 75 42.15 28.85 -4.44
N TYR A 76 43.18 28.03 -4.50
CA TYR A 76 43.07 26.63 -4.88
C TYR A 76 42.23 25.82 -3.89
N TYR A 77 42.42 26.03 -2.58
CA TYR A 77 41.60 25.40 -1.54
C TYR A 77 40.12 25.76 -1.68
N LEU A 78 39.79 27.04 -1.94
CA LEU A 78 38.41 27.45 -2.19
C LEU A 78 37.83 26.82 -3.46
N GLN A 79 38.62 26.62 -4.52
CA GLN A 79 38.16 25.89 -5.71
C GLN A 79 37.85 24.43 -5.39
N VAL A 80 38.68 23.76 -4.56
CA VAL A 80 38.44 22.38 -4.13
C VAL A 80 37.20 22.28 -3.24
N LEU A 81 36.95 23.27 -2.38
CA LEU A 81 35.83 23.27 -1.43
C LEU A 81 34.50 23.72 -2.06
N SER A 82 34.55 24.53 -3.12
CA SER A 82 33.39 25.13 -3.78
C SER A 82 32.26 24.15 -4.14
N PRO A 83 32.52 22.94 -4.70
CA PRO A 83 31.47 21.98 -5.03
C PRO A 83 30.69 21.48 -3.80
N SER A 84 31.38 21.25 -2.68
CA SER A 84 30.76 20.83 -1.41
C SER A 84 30.01 21.98 -0.73
N MET A 85 30.44 23.23 -0.96
CA MET A 85 29.76 24.46 -0.51
C MET A 85 28.64 24.91 -1.47
N THR A 86 27.84 23.98 -1.97
CA THR A 86 26.63 24.30 -2.76
C THR A 86 25.35 24.14 -1.95
N ASN A 87 25.42 23.43 -0.82
CA ASN A 87 24.32 23.11 0.09
C ASN A 87 24.86 22.88 1.51
N ASP A 88 23.99 23.00 2.53
CA ASP A 88 24.38 22.85 3.94
C ASP A 88 24.54 21.37 4.37
N LEU A 89 24.30 20.41 3.46
CA LEU A 89 24.68 19.00 3.67
C LEU A 89 26.18 18.79 3.44
N TRP A 90 26.88 19.76 2.86
CA TRP A 90 28.29 19.68 2.47
C TRP A 90 28.59 18.52 1.51
N TRP A 91 27.56 18.08 0.78
CA TRP A 91 27.64 16.99 -0.18
C TRP A 91 27.77 17.55 -1.59
N SER A 92 28.96 17.40 -2.18
CA SER A 92 29.23 17.86 -3.54
C SER A 92 28.22 17.31 -4.55
N GLY A 93 27.63 18.20 -5.35
CA GLY A 93 26.69 17.84 -6.41
C GLY A 93 25.30 17.42 -5.92
N PHE A 94 25.00 17.52 -4.62
CA PHE A 94 23.68 17.19 -4.10
C PHE A 94 22.62 18.14 -4.65
N ASN A 95 21.68 17.57 -5.39
CA ASN A 95 20.61 18.29 -6.05
C ASN A 95 19.36 17.41 -6.10
N ALA A 96 18.21 18.05 -6.36
CA ALA A 96 16.92 17.39 -6.30
C ALA A 96 16.77 16.28 -7.36
N SER A 97 17.08 16.55 -8.63
CA SER A 97 16.90 15.58 -9.71
C SER A 97 17.96 14.48 -9.75
N GLY A 98 19.11 14.68 -9.12
CA GLY A 98 20.21 13.72 -9.09
C GLY A 98 20.19 12.90 -7.81
N ILE A 99 21.08 13.29 -6.89
CA ILE A 99 21.37 12.52 -5.68
C ILE A 99 20.14 12.37 -4.78
N GLN A 100 19.30 13.41 -4.62
CA GLN A 100 18.10 13.31 -3.78
C GLN A 100 17.13 12.28 -4.36
N SER A 101 16.77 12.36 -5.65
CA SER A 101 15.93 11.35 -6.31
C SER A 101 16.52 9.94 -6.23
N TYR A 102 17.84 9.78 -6.43
CA TYR A 102 18.52 8.47 -6.30
C TYR A 102 18.37 7.89 -4.90
N LEU A 103 18.64 8.68 -3.86
CA LEU A 103 18.46 8.23 -2.48
C LEU A 103 17.01 7.82 -2.23
N ILE A 104 16.05 8.63 -2.65
CA ILE A 104 14.64 8.33 -2.47
C ILE A 104 14.28 7.00 -3.13
N ASP A 105 14.69 6.76 -4.38
CA ASP A 105 14.42 5.50 -5.07
C ASP A 105 15.08 4.29 -4.37
N VAL A 106 16.35 4.39 -3.96
CA VAL A 106 17.04 3.30 -3.23
C VAL A 106 16.33 2.97 -1.92
N TYR A 107 16.01 3.97 -1.11
CA TYR A 107 15.30 3.76 0.16
C TYR A 107 13.90 3.18 -0.08
N ASN A 108 13.16 3.69 -1.07
CA ASN A 108 11.83 3.16 -1.39
C ASN A 108 11.89 1.71 -1.86
N THR A 109 12.87 1.32 -2.69
CA THR A 109 13.08 -0.09 -3.06
C THR A 109 13.35 -0.96 -1.84
N GLN A 110 14.22 -0.53 -0.92
CA GLN A 110 14.55 -1.34 0.26
C GLN A 110 13.41 -1.41 1.27
N LEU A 111 12.64 -0.33 1.45
CA LEU A 111 11.45 -0.32 2.31
C LEU A 111 10.34 -1.22 1.78
N ASN A 112 10.19 -1.33 0.45
CA ASN A 112 9.25 -2.27 -0.17
C ASN A 112 9.62 -3.73 0.08
N LEU A 113 10.93 -4.05 0.07
CA LEU A 113 11.41 -5.43 0.23
C LEU A 113 11.57 -5.84 1.69
N ASN A 114 12.00 -4.92 2.56
CA ASN A 114 12.48 -5.24 3.90
C ASN A 114 11.79 -4.41 5.00
N GLY A 115 10.53 -4.00 4.79
CA GLY A 115 9.82 -3.03 5.63
C GLY A 115 9.72 -3.34 7.13
N ASN A 116 10.07 -4.54 7.58
CA ASN A 116 10.11 -4.95 8.99
C ASN A 116 11.53 -5.09 9.58
N GLN A 117 12.59 -4.84 8.80
CA GLN A 117 13.98 -5.03 9.21
C GLN A 117 14.75 -3.71 9.31
N THR A 118 15.65 -3.63 10.28
CA THR A 118 16.68 -2.59 10.31
C THR A 118 17.86 -3.04 9.47
N LEU A 119 18.16 -2.30 8.42
CA LEU A 119 19.25 -2.62 7.49
C LEU A 119 20.29 -1.50 7.45
N SER A 120 21.55 -1.89 7.33
CA SER A 120 22.65 -0.99 7.01
C SER A 120 22.90 -1.07 5.50
N LEU A 121 22.69 0.04 4.81
CA LEU A 121 22.88 0.14 3.36
C LEU A 121 24.21 0.85 3.07
N ASP A 122 25.13 0.15 2.41
CA ASP A 122 26.32 0.78 1.83
C ASP A 122 25.99 1.28 0.43
N LEU A 123 25.80 2.59 0.28
CA LEU A 123 25.47 3.22 -1.01
C LEU A 123 26.60 3.11 -2.05
N THR A 124 27.78 2.63 -1.66
CA THR A 124 28.89 2.37 -2.60
C THR A 124 28.89 0.96 -3.16
N ASP A 125 28.04 0.07 -2.65
CA ASP A 125 27.88 -1.29 -3.15
C ASP A 125 27.09 -1.29 -4.47
N ASN A 126 27.70 -1.88 -5.50
CA ASN A 126 27.14 -1.98 -6.85
C ASN A 126 25.75 -2.66 -6.90
N LYS A 127 25.38 -3.47 -5.89
CA LYS A 127 24.05 -4.10 -5.85
C LYS A 127 22.88 -3.10 -5.71
N TYR A 128 23.15 -1.87 -5.26
CA TYR A 128 22.16 -0.79 -5.17
C TYR A 128 22.21 0.17 -6.37
N ALA A 129 22.93 -0.18 -7.43
CA ALA A 129 22.85 0.54 -8.69
C ALA A 129 21.45 0.38 -9.30
N LEU A 130 20.85 1.50 -9.71
CA LEU A 130 19.55 1.54 -10.36
C LEU A 130 19.76 1.85 -11.84
N GLY A 131 18.97 1.21 -12.72
CA GLY A 131 19.04 1.44 -14.17
C GLY A 131 18.50 2.80 -14.63
N LYS A 132 18.01 3.65 -13.71
CA LYS A 132 17.47 4.99 -14.00
C LYS A 132 18.61 6.00 -14.16
N ASP A 133 18.53 6.87 -15.17
CA ASP A 133 19.51 7.94 -15.39
C ASP A 133 19.21 9.17 -14.52
N TYR A 134 20.05 9.39 -13.50
CA TYR A 134 19.93 10.51 -12.56
C TYR A 134 20.67 11.78 -13.00
N THR A 135 21.25 11.81 -14.21
CA THR A 135 21.91 13.01 -14.75
C THR A 135 20.92 13.99 -15.38
N GLN A 136 19.66 13.58 -15.53
CA GLN A 136 18.60 14.36 -16.16
C GLN A 136 18.05 15.47 -15.24
N PHE A 137 17.48 16.50 -15.86
CA PHE A 137 16.81 17.59 -15.13
C PHE A 137 15.48 17.15 -14.48
N TYR A 138 14.89 16.06 -14.96
CA TYR A 138 13.65 15.48 -14.46
C TYR A 138 13.83 13.98 -14.25
N THR A 139 13.72 13.56 -13.00
CA THR A 139 13.86 12.17 -12.55
C THR A 139 12.69 11.84 -11.64
N PRO A 140 11.58 11.33 -12.20
CA PRO A 140 10.40 11.02 -11.41
C PRO A 140 10.73 9.90 -10.42
N ILE A 141 10.33 10.11 -9.17
CA ILE A 141 10.28 9.09 -8.12
C ILE A 141 8.98 8.33 -8.30
N GLU A 142 9.06 7.01 -8.29
CA GLU A 142 7.90 6.13 -8.51
C GLU A 142 7.49 5.48 -7.19
N ILE A 143 6.31 5.82 -6.70
CA ILE A 143 5.77 5.31 -5.44
C ILE A 143 4.63 4.34 -5.75
N SER A 144 4.71 3.14 -5.16
CA SER A 144 3.66 2.15 -5.31
C SER A 144 2.41 2.59 -4.53
N PRO A 145 1.23 2.62 -5.14
CA PRO A 145 -0.03 2.86 -4.42
C PRO A 145 -0.47 1.69 -3.54
N VAL A 146 0.23 0.54 -3.61
CA VAL A 146 0.03 -0.63 -2.72
C VAL A 146 0.78 -0.45 -1.40
N TYR A 147 1.86 0.34 -1.42
CA TYR A 147 2.76 0.53 -0.28
C TYR A 147 2.07 0.84 1.06
N PRO A 148 1.14 1.81 1.16
CA PRO A 148 0.45 2.07 2.43
C PRO A 148 -0.27 0.83 2.96
N ARG A 149 -1.00 0.09 2.12
CA ARG A 149 -1.72 -1.13 2.56
C ARG A 149 -0.75 -2.24 3.02
N MET A 150 0.38 -2.37 2.34
CA MET A 150 1.46 -3.25 2.76
C MET A 150 1.99 -2.87 4.15
N ILE A 151 2.34 -1.61 4.40
CA ILE A 151 2.85 -1.16 5.71
C ILE A 151 1.83 -1.35 6.82
N PHE A 152 0.57 -1.01 6.58
CA PHE A 152 -0.48 -1.18 7.59
C PHE A 152 -0.65 -2.65 8.02
N SER A 153 -0.57 -3.60 7.09
CA SER A 153 -0.65 -5.03 7.45
C SER A 153 0.59 -5.53 8.22
N ILE A 154 1.75 -4.87 8.11
CA ILE A 154 2.93 -5.14 8.95
C ILE A 154 2.73 -4.55 10.35
N VAL A 155 2.28 -3.30 10.44
CA VAL A 155 2.09 -2.58 11.70
C VAL A 155 0.94 -3.16 12.53
N ALA A 156 -0.01 -3.86 11.91
CA ALA A 156 -1.13 -4.52 12.58
C ALA A 156 -0.73 -5.44 13.75
N TYR A 157 0.49 -5.99 13.76
CA TYR A 157 1.00 -6.86 14.83
C TYR A 157 1.64 -6.10 16.01
N ASP A 158 1.81 -4.77 15.89
CA ASP A 158 2.28 -3.89 16.96
C ASP A 158 1.07 -3.30 17.72
N LEU A 159 0.57 -4.05 18.69
CA LEU A 159 -0.63 -3.66 19.46
C LEU A 159 -0.48 -2.29 20.14
N ALA A 160 0.74 -1.90 20.56
CA ALA A 160 0.95 -0.60 21.20
C ALA A 160 0.67 0.55 20.22
N LYS A 161 1.15 0.43 18.97
CA LYS A 161 0.84 1.40 17.91
C LYS A 161 -0.65 1.40 17.56
N SER A 162 -1.26 0.22 17.44
CA SER A 162 -2.69 0.09 17.15
C SER A 162 -3.55 0.73 18.23
N ILE A 163 -3.25 0.51 19.51
CA ILE A 163 -3.95 1.14 20.64
C ILE A 163 -3.84 2.66 20.57
N VAL A 164 -2.64 3.22 20.31
CA VAL A 164 -2.46 4.67 20.16
C VAL A 164 -3.28 5.21 18.99
N ALA A 165 -3.33 4.50 17.86
CA ALA A 165 -4.10 4.90 16.69
C ALA A 165 -5.62 4.87 16.92
N ILE A 166 -6.15 3.81 17.56
CA ILE A 166 -7.59 3.69 17.85
C ILE A 166 -8.07 4.81 18.78
N ARG A 167 -7.22 5.32 19.67
CA ARG A 167 -7.58 6.46 20.52
C ARG A 167 -7.76 7.77 19.77
N GLN A 168 -7.36 7.84 18.50
CA GLN A 168 -7.49 9.04 17.66
C GLN A 168 -8.74 9.03 16.78
N ILE A 169 -9.49 7.92 16.73
CA ILE A 169 -10.71 7.82 15.92
C ILE A 169 -11.98 8.08 16.76
N SER A 170 -13.08 8.40 16.09
CA SER A 170 -14.34 8.78 16.74
C SER A 170 -15.13 7.61 17.35
N GLY A 171 -14.98 6.40 16.81
CA GLY A 171 -15.72 5.24 17.28
C GLY A 171 -15.69 4.06 16.32
N PRO A 172 -16.45 2.98 16.62
CA PRO A 172 -16.55 1.78 15.77
C PRO A 172 -16.99 2.05 14.32
N ASP A 173 -17.82 3.07 14.10
CA ASP A 173 -18.33 3.49 12.79
C ASP A 173 -17.26 4.11 11.88
N SER A 174 -16.12 4.51 12.45
CA SER A 174 -15.03 5.18 11.74
C SER A 174 -14.10 4.21 11.00
N ILE A 175 -14.30 2.91 11.16
CA ILE A 175 -13.51 1.88 10.50
C ILE A 175 -14.38 0.98 9.63
N VAL A 176 -13.84 0.56 8.49
CA VAL A 176 -14.53 -0.33 7.55
C VAL A 176 -14.17 -1.75 7.95
N THR A 177 -14.90 -2.30 8.92
CA THR A 177 -14.77 -3.70 9.37
C THR A 177 -16.16 -4.27 9.65
N GLN A 178 -16.28 -5.59 9.56
CA GLN A 178 -17.40 -6.35 10.07
C GLN A 178 -17.03 -7.01 11.39
N PHE A 179 -17.75 -6.66 12.45
CA PHE A 179 -17.49 -7.26 13.76
C PHE A 179 -17.98 -8.71 13.84
N CYS A 180 -17.28 -9.49 14.66
CA CYS A 180 -17.60 -10.87 14.99
C CYS A 180 -18.11 -10.98 16.43
N TRP A 181 -17.60 -10.13 17.34
CA TRP A 181 -17.97 -10.14 18.75
C TRP A 181 -18.07 -8.73 19.32
N ILE A 182 -18.82 -8.63 20.42
CA ILE A 182 -18.87 -7.39 21.19
C ILE A 182 -17.70 -7.31 22.18
N ASP A 183 -17.39 -8.41 22.84
CA ASP A 183 -16.40 -8.50 23.91
C ASP A 183 -15.26 -9.47 23.58
N PHE A 184 -14.08 -9.26 24.18
CA PHE A 184 -12.91 -10.12 24.02
C PHE A 184 -13.12 -11.53 24.57
N ASN A 185 -14.04 -11.69 25.54
CA ASN A 185 -14.44 -13.00 26.04
C ASN A 185 -15.39 -13.74 25.08
N ARG A 186 -15.75 -13.13 23.95
CA ARG A 186 -16.55 -13.72 22.86
C ARG A 186 -17.93 -14.19 23.35
N THR A 187 -18.46 -13.50 24.35
CA THR A 187 -19.74 -13.81 25.00
C THR A 187 -20.90 -13.51 24.06
N TRP A 188 -20.82 -12.41 23.31
CA TRP A 188 -21.88 -11.99 22.39
C TRP A 188 -21.37 -11.97 20.94
N GLU A 189 -22.01 -12.78 20.10
CA GLU A 189 -21.71 -12.99 18.69
C GLU A 189 -22.60 -12.11 17.81
N VAL A 190 -22.03 -11.46 16.78
CA VAL A 190 -22.72 -10.43 15.99
C VAL A 190 -22.56 -10.57 14.47
N ALA A 191 -21.89 -11.60 13.96
CA ALA A 191 -21.70 -11.76 12.52
C ALA A 191 -23.02 -11.93 11.73
N HIS A 192 -23.04 -11.50 10.47
CA HIS A 192 -24.24 -11.53 9.60
C HIS A 192 -24.75 -12.93 9.23
N THR A 193 -23.90 -13.95 9.29
CA THR A 193 -24.31 -15.35 9.11
C THR A 193 -23.67 -16.23 10.18
N VAL A 194 -24.29 -17.38 10.47
CA VAL A 194 -23.72 -18.40 11.36
C VAL A 194 -22.41 -18.96 10.77
N THR A 195 -22.36 -19.12 9.45
CA THR A 195 -21.15 -19.58 8.76
C THR A 195 -20.00 -18.57 8.90
N ARG A 196 -20.25 -17.28 8.71
CA ARG A 196 -19.28 -16.23 9.01
C ARG A 196 -18.85 -16.24 10.47
N GLN A 197 -19.78 -16.41 11.41
CA GLN A 197 -19.43 -16.48 12.84
C GLN A 197 -18.50 -17.66 13.14
N ASN A 198 -18.69 -18.81 12.50
CA ASN A 198 -17.79 -19.96 12.59
C ASN A 198 -16.43 -19.66 11.94
N ARG A 199 -16.41 -18.96 10.81
CA ARG A 199 -15.17 -18.47 10.18
C ARG A 199 -14.42 -17.51 11.10
N CYS A 200 -15.11 -16.58 11.76
CA CYS A 200 -14.53 -15.69 12.77
C CYS A 200 -13.81 -16.49 13.86
N LYS A 201 -14.48 -17.50 14.45
CA LYS A 201 -13.89 -18.38 15.48
C LYS A 201 -12.63 -19.09 14.98
N ALA A 202 -12.64 -19.55 13.73
CA ALA A 202 -11.55 -20.32 13.15
C ALA A 202 -10.36 -19.45 12.70
N ARG A 203 -10.58 -18.20 12.29
CA ARG A 203 -9.58 -17.39 11.57
C ARG A 203 -9.28 -16.01 12.15
N TYR A 204 -10.23 -15.37 12.84
CA TYR A 204 -10.12 -13.95 13.24
C TYR A 204 -10.11 -13.74 14.75
N ALA A 205 -10.14 -14.82 15.53
CA ALA A 205 -10.29 -14.77 16.97
C ALA A 205 -9.13 -14.08 17.72
N ASP A 206 -7.95 -13.99 17.10
CA ASP A 206 -6.78 -13.29 17.63
C ASP A 206 -6.65 -11.85 17.09
N ASN A 207 -7.57 -11.42 16.22
CA ASN A 207 -7.58 -10.09 15.61
C ASN A 207 -8.52 -9.15 16.37
N GLY A 208 -7.95 -8.17 17.08
CA GLY A 208 -8.71 -7.17 17.83
C GLY A 208 -9.65 -6.33 16.96
N ALA A 209 -9.39 -6.21 15.65
CA ALA A 209 -10.20 -5.40 14.74
C ALA A 209 -11.61 -5.97 14.46
N VAL A 210 -11.89 -7.22 14.87
CA VAL A 210 -13.23 -7.83 14.74
C VAL A 210 -14.05 -7.81 16.04
N TYR A 211 -13.64 -6.97 17.01
CA TYR A 211 -14.32 -6.77 18.29
C TYR A 211 -14.81 -5.33 18.46
N TYR A 212 -15.96 -5.13 19.11
CA TYR A 212 -16.40 -3.79 19.54
C TYR A 212 -15.63 -3.28 20.79
N GLU A 213 -15.19 -4.19 21.65
CA GLU A 213 -14.54 -3.87 22.93
C GLU A 213 -13.33 -2.93 22.84
N PRO A 214 -12.41 -3.04 21.86
CA PRO A 214 -11.35 -2.05 21.66
C PRO A 214 -11.87 -0.61 21.66
N PHE A 215 -12.96 -0.32 20.93
CA PHE A 215 -13.51 1.03 20.85
C PHE A 215 -14.13 1.44 22.15
N ALA A 216 -14.93 0.56 22.77
CA ALA A 216 -15.52 0.84 24.07
C ALA A 216 -14.45 1.27 25.07
N ARG A 217 -13.33 0.55 25.12
CA ARG A 217 -12.23 0.83 26.04
C ARG A 217 -11.43 2.08 25.69
N LEU A 218 -11.25 2.39 24.39
CA LEU A 218 -10.23 3.34 23.93
C LEU A 218 -10.75 4.68 23.42
N VAL A 219 -11.94 4.74 22.84
CA VAL A 219 -12.51 5.98 22.31
C VAL A 219 -13.28 6.74 23.39
N ASP A 220 -13.62 8.00 23.13
CA ASP A 220 -14.58 8.73 23.95
C ASP A 220 -15.98 8.14 23.76
N TRP A 221 -16.28 7.10 24.55
CA TRP A 221 -17.51 6.34 24.44
C TRP A 221 -18.74 7.23 24.65
N ASN A 222 -18.67 8.18 25.58
CA ASN A 222 -19.78 9.11 25.83
C ASN A 222 -20.08 9.95 24.60
N LYS A 223 -19.05 10.60 24.03
CA LYS A 223 -19.18 11.37 22.79
C LYS A 223 -19.68 10.54 21.63
N TRP A 224 -19.23 9.29 21.51
CA TRP A 224 -19.74 8.38 20.48
C TRP A 224 -21.23 8.06 20.69
N THR A 225 -21.64 7.74 21.92
CA THR A 225 -23.05 7.44 22.24
C THR A 225 -23.99 8.65 22.12
N GLU A 226 -23.49 9.89 22.14
CA GLU A 226 -24.31 11.06 21.78
C GLU A 226 -24.82 10.99 20.34
N SER A 227 -24.03 10.39 19.43
CA SER A 227 -24.38 10.27 18.00
C SER A 227 -25.04 8.92 17.68
N TYR A 228 -24.52 7.83 18.24
CA TYR A 228 -24.95 6.46 17.90
C TYR A 228 -25.73 5.75 19.00
N GLY A 229 -25.99 6.37 20.15
CA GLY A 229 -26.54 5.71 21.34
C GLY A 229 -27.91 5.09 21.13
N VAL A 230 -28.80 5.73 20.35
CA VAL A 230 -30.11 5.14 19.99
C VAL A 230 -29.91 3.88 19.16
N ALA A 231 -29.11 3.96 18.11
CA ALA A 231 -28.85 2.82 17.23
C ALA A 231 -28.16 1.67 17.98
N PHE A 232 -27.12 1.98 18.75
CA PHE A 232 -26.42 1.02 19.60
C PHE A 232 -27.35 0.37 20.62
N ASN A 233 -28.22 1.13 21.29
CA ASN A 233 -29.13 0.57 22.28
C ASN A 233 -30.16 -0.37 21.66
N THR A 234 -30.76 0.01 20.53
CA THR A 234 -31.73 -0.84 19.83
C THR A 234 -31.10 -2.15 19.36
N THR A 235 -29.89 -2.08 18.82
CA THR A 235 -29.26 -3.21 18.09
C THR A 235 -28.37 -4.10 18.96
N ILE A 236 -27.76 -3.56 20.02
CA ILE A 236 -26.80 -4.25 20.90
C ILE A 236 -27.19 -4.06 22.37
N GLY A 237 -27.27 -2.81 22.83
CA GLY A 237 -27.38 -2.49 24.26
C GLY A 237 -28.57 -3.13 24.97
N ASN A 238 -29.73 -3.23 24.31
CA ASN A 238 -30.92 -3.89 24.86
C ASN A 238 -30.71 -5.39 25.05
N ALA A 239 -29.99 -6.06 24.16
CA ALA A 239 -29.64 -7.47 24.32
C ALA A 239 -28.72 -7.68 25.52
N LEU A 240 -27.70 -6.82 25.67
CA LEU A 240 -26.73 -6.90 26.77
C LEU A 240 -27.38 -6.74 28.14
N ARG A 241 -28.31 -5.78 28.28
CA ARG A 241 -29.00 -5.48 29.55
C ARG A 241 -29.81 -6.65 30.12
N LYS A 242 -30.10 -7.67 29.32
CA LYS A 242 -30.84 -8.88 29.75
C LYS A 242 -30.01 -9.79 30.65
N THR A 243 -28.69 -9.67 30.60
CA THR A 243 -27.77 -10.51 31.38
C THR A 243 -26.98 -9.67 32.38
N ARG A 244 -26.59 -10.27 33.50
CA ARG A 244 -25.74 -9.59 34.49
C ARG A 244 -24.39 -9.20 33.87
N ALA A 245 -23.78 -10.12 33.11
CA ALA A 245 -22.53 -9.89 32.41
C ALA A 245 -22.59 -8.69 31.45
N GLY A 246 -23.70 -8.54 30.71
CA GLY A 246 -23.86 -7.42 29.77
C GLY A 246 -24.09 -6.08 30.47
N GLN A 247 -24.81 -6.07 31.59
CA GLN A 247 -24.94 -4.88 32.44
C GLN A 247 -23.59 -4.44 33.00
N ASP A 248 -22.77 -5.39 33.46
CA ASP A 248 -21.44 -5.13 33.98
C ASP A 248 -20.50 -4.62 32.86
N TRP A 249 -20.54 -5.21 31.66
CA TRP A 249 -19.78 -4.75 30.50
C TRP A 249 -20.14 -3.31 30.10
N LEU A 250 -21.43 -2.98 30.02
CA LEU A 250 -21.90 -1.62 29.69
C LEU A 250 -21.47 -0.58 30.73
N ALA A 251 -21.36 -0.96 32.00
CA ALA A 251 -20.99 -0.06 33.09
C ALA A 251 -19.48 0.12 33.25
N GLN A 252 -18.66 -0.90 32.92
CA GLN A 252 -17.24 -0.94 33.28
C GLN A 252 -16.32 -0.77 32.08
N THR A 253 -16.60 -1.43 30.96
CA THR A 253 -15.70 -1.48 29.80
C THR A 253 -15.36 -0.09 29.27
N PRO A 254 -16.31 0.86 29.12
CA PRO A 254 -16.02 2.21 28.64
C PRO A 254 -15.02 3.04 29.46
N TYR A 255 -14.77 2.66 30.71
CA TYR A 255 -13.99 3.45 31.67
C TYR A 255 -12.76 2.69 32.19
N SER A 256 -12.33 1.68 31.45
CA SER A 256 -11.34 0.70 31.92
C SER A 256 -9.92 0.93 31.42
N PHE A 257 -9.71 1.89 30.49
CA PHE A 257 -8.38 2.22 29.99
C PHE A 257 -7.53 2.93 31.05
N VAL A 258 -6.27 2.51 31.19
CA VAL A 258 -5.32 3.09 32.15
C VAL A 258 -4.12 3.69 31.42
N ASN A 259 -3.36 2.85 30.72
CA ASN A 259 -2.22 3.22 29.89
C ASN A 259 -2.02 2.16 28.80
N VAL A 260 -1.16 2.46 27.82
CA VAL A 260 -0.94 1.60 26.65
C VAL A 260 -0.41 0.22 27.04
N ASP A 261 0.58 0.14 27.94
CA ASP A 261 1.20 -1.14 28.32
C ASP A 261 0.22 -2.08 29.03
N ALA A 262 -0.60 -1.54 29.94
CA ALA A 262 -1.64 -2.30 30.63
C ALA A 262 -2.71 -2.81 29.65
N GLU A 263 -3.05 -2.01 28.64
CA GLU A 263 -4.02 -2.40 27.62
C GLU A 263 -3.47 -3.48 26.67
N VAL A 264 -2.21 -3.38 26.24
CA VAL A 264 -1.52 -4.43 25.46
C VAL A 264 -1.55 -5.75 26.22
N GLU A 265 -1.22 -5.72 27.52
CA GLU A 265 -1.25 -6.90 28.37
C GLU A 265 -2.66 -7.47 28.52
N PHE A 266 -3.68 -6.61 28.66
CA PHE A 266 -5.08 -7.03 28.70
C PHE A 266 -5.51 -7.74 27.41
N TRP A 267 -5.16 -7.20 26.24
CA TRP A 267 -5.46 -7.78 24.93
C TRP A 267 -4.80 -9.16 24.78
N ARG A 268 -3.50 -9.25 25.12
CA ARG A 268 -2.74 -10.51 25.05
C ARG A 268 -3.31 -11.60 25.96
N ARG A 269 -3.78 -11.25 27.15
CA ARG A 269 -4.44 -12.20 28.06
C ARG A 269 -5.73 -12.80 27.49
N HIS A 270 -6.39 -12.08 26.59
CA HIS A 270 -7.57 -12.56 25.87
C HIS A 270 -7.23 -13.22 24.53
N GLY A 271 -5.94 -13.47 24.27
CA GLY A 271 -5.49 -14.11 23.03
C GLY A 271 -5.50 -13.19 21.81
N ILE A 272 -5.59 -11.87 22.00
CA ILE A 272 -5.50 -10.90 20.91
C ILE A 272 -4.03 -10.58 20.66
N THR A 273 -3.58 -10.82 19.42
CA THR A 273 -2.17 -10.70 19.01
C THR A 273 -1.96 -9.68 17.91
N GLN A 274 -3.02 -9.33 17.18
CA GLN A 274 -2.99 -8.42 16.04
C GLN A 274 -4.22 -7.51 16.00
N TYR A 275 -4.13 -6.43 15.23
CA TYR A 275 -5.23 -5.52 14.91
C TYR A 275 -5.20 -5.23 13.40
N THR A 276 -5.62 -6.22 12.62
CA THR A 276 -5.58 -6.19 11.16
C THR A 276 -6.91 -5.70 10.62
N PHE A 277 -6.91 -4.55 9.95
CA PHE A 277 -8.11 -4.03 9.29
C PHE A 277 -8.54 -4.91 8.13
N GLN A 278 -9.85 -4.93 7.88
CA GLN A 278 -10.37 -5.48 6.64
C GLN A 278 -10.02 -4.55 5.48
N TYR A 279 -9.72 -5.16 4.34
CA TYR A 279 -9.37 -4.44 3.12
C TYR A 279 -10.62 -3.75 2.56
N SER A 280 -10.51 -2.45 2.27
CA SER A 280 -11.57 -1.67 1.64
C SER A 280 -11.00 -0.57 0.76
N ASN A 281 -11.68 -0.29 -0.35
CA ASN A 281 -11.39 0.86 -1.23
C ASN A 281 -12.31 2.06 -1.01
N ASN A 282 -12.96 2.16 0.16
CA ASN A 282 -13.76 3.34 0.55
C ASN A 282 -12.90 4.58 0.82
N PHE A 283 -11.63 4.40 1.15
CA PHE A 283 -10.69 5.46 1.49
C PHE A 283 -9.37 5.25 0.80
N GLU A 284 -8.75 6.32 0.31
CA GLU A 284 -7.34 6.35 -0.06
C GLU A 284 -6.50 6.42 1.22
N TRP A 285 -5.44 5.61 1.29
CA TRP A 285 -4.64 5.47 2.49
C TRP A 285 -3.49 6.47 2.41
N GLY A 286 -3.41 7.39 3.37
CA GLY A 286 -2.36 8.40 3.40
C GLY A 286 -1.08 7.87 4.07
N GLU A 287 0.07 8.30 3.55
CA GLU A 287 1.39 8.06 4.12
C GLU A 287 2.25 9.33 4.12
N LEU A 288 3.09 9.46 5.13
CA LEU A 288 4.16 10.45 5.17
C LEU A 288 5.41 9.78 5.71
N GLU A 289 6.42 9.62 4.86
CA GLU A 289 7.69 9.03 5.24
C GLU A 289 8.84 9.97 4.94
N THR A 290 9.78 10.05 5.89
CA THR A 290 10.96 10.90 5.78
C THR A 290 12.22 10.11 6.14
N ILE A 291 13.35 10.48 5.55
CA ILE A 291 14.69 10.06 5.97
C ILE A 291 15.42 11.23 6.61
N SER A 292 16.33 10.91 7.52
CA SER A 292 17.18 11.89 8.18
C SER A 292 18.60 11.79 7.63
N LEU A 293 19.04 12.82 6.90
CA LEU A 293 20.43 12.94 6.45
C LEU A 293 21.26 13.68 7.50
N GLN A 294 22.29 13.04 8.02
CA GLN A 294 23.25 13.66 8.93
C GLN A 294 24.55 13.99 8.20
N ASN A 295 25.00 15.24 8.25
CA ASN A 295 26.27 15.67 7.67
C ASN A 295 27.47 15.39 8.61
N ALA A 296 28.69 15.63 8.13
CA ALA A 296 29.93 15.41 8.89
C ALA A 296 30.05 16.25 10.18
N PHE A 297 29.26 17.32 10.32
CA PHE A 297 29.23 18.18 11.50
C PHE A 297 28.12 17.81 12.49
N GLY A 298 27.39 16.71 12.24
CA GLY A 298 26.30 16.23 13.08
C GLY A 298 24.96 16.95 12.89
N THR A 299 24.85 17.86 11.92
CA THR A 299 23.57 18.50 11.59
C THR A 299 22.70 17.56 10.79
N THR A 300 21.42 17.52 11.13
CA THR A 300 20.43 16.64 10.51
C THR A 300 19.43 17.41 9.66
N GLN A 301 19.15 16.92 8.46
CA GLN A 301 18.10 17.41 7.57
C GLN A 301 17.12 16.28 7.26
N ALA A 302 15.82 16.53 7.43
CA ALA A 302 14.78 15.61 7.00
C ALA A 302 14.50 15.78 5.50
N ILE A 303 14.35 14.66 4.79
CA ILE A 303 13.94 14.60 3.38
C ILE A 303 12.71 13.73 3.27
N THR A 304 11.70 14.21 2.58
CA THR A 304 10.47 13.45 2.33
C THR A 304 10.71 12.42 1.22
N ILE A 305 10.42 11.15 1.51
CA ILE A 305 10.60 10.03 0.55
C ILE A 305 9.28 9.51 -0.02
N LYS A 306 8.18 9.67 0.74
CA LYS A 306 6.81 9.37 0.30
C LYS A 306 5.82 10.34 0.95
N SER A 307 4.82 10.78 0.19
CA SER A 307 3.76 11.65 0.68
C SER A 307 2.47 11.44 -0.11
N SER A 308 1.49 10.79 0.50
CA SER A 308 0.14 10.61 -0.03
C SER A 308 -0.88 11.09 1.02
N ALA A 309 -1.94 11.77 0.57
CA ALA A 309 -2.98 12.27 1.46
C ALA A 309 -4.10 11.24 1.59
N PHE A 310 -4.68 11.15 2.79
CA PHE A 310 -5.96 10.46 2.97
C PHE A 310 -7.05 11.15 2.15
N ALA A 311 -7.87 10.37 1.44
CA ALA A 311 -9.01 10.88 0.69
C ALA A 311 -10.21 9.93 0.78
N ASN A 312 -11.42 10.48 0.76
CA ASN A 312 -12.64 9.70 0.70
C ASN A 312 -12.94 9.26 -0.75
N ARG A 313 -13.34 8.00 -0.94
CA ARG A 313 -13.62 7.40 -2.25
C ARG A 313 -15.07 6.89 -2.36
N VAL A 314 -16.03 7.48 -1.65
CA VAL A 314 -17.44 7.02 -1.62
C VAL A 314 -18.05 6.84 -3.01
N GLY A 315 -17.73 7.72 -3.97
CA GLY A 315 -18.21 7.60 -5.36
C GLY A 315 -17.60 6.45 -6.17
N SER A 316 -16.55 5.81 -5.67
CA SER A 316 -15.81 4.72 -6.30
C SER A 316 -15.62 3.53 -5.36
N TRP A 317 -16.45 3.42 -4.32
CA TRP A 317 -16.38 2.36 -3.32
C TRP A 317 -17.08 1.10 -3.83
N THR A 318 -16.30 0.15 -4.36
CA THR A 318 -16.82 -1.12 -4.90
C THR A 318 -16.85 -2.23 -3.85
N THR A 319 -15.94 -2.20 -2.87
CA THR A 319 -15.90 -3.22 -1.80
C THR A 319 -17.13 -3.22 -0.88
N VAL A 320 -18.00 -2.20 -0.97
CA VAL A 320 -19.32 -2.12 -0.29
C VAL A 320 -20.15 -3.39 -0.46
N TRP A 321 -20.02 -4.03 -1.62
CA TRP A 321 -20.72 -5.25 -1.96
C TRP A 321 -20.26 -6.42 -1.08
N MET A 322 -18.95 -6.53 -0.85
CA MET A 322 -18.39 -7.60 -0.02
C MET A 322 -18.80 -7.41 1.43
N TYR A 323 -18.68 -6.16 1.90
CA TYR A 323 -19.19 -5.69 3.18
C TYR A 323 -19.26 -4.16 3.25
N TYR A 324 -20.34 -3.66 3.85
CA TYR A 324 -20.64 -2.22 3.94
C TYR A 324 -20.28 -1.57 5.30
N GLY A 325 -19.80 -2.34 6.27
CA GLY A 325 -19.32 -1.85 7.56
C GLY A 325 -20.39 -1.32 8.53
N VAL A 326 -19.93 -1.06 9.75
CA VAL A 326 -20.78 -0.84 10.94
C VAL A 326 -21.55 0.47 10.92
N TRP A 327 -21.01 1.47 10.22
CA TRP A 327 -21.73 2.72 10.00
C TRP A 327 -23.06 2.49 9.27
N ASN A 328 -23.17 1.44 8.44
CA ASN A 328 -24.43 1.06 7.81
C ASN A 328 -25.22 0.09 8.69
N ASP A 329 -24.56 -0.90 9.32
CA ASP A 329 -25.25 -1.90 10.15
C ASP A 329 -26.07 -1.29 11.28
N LEU A 330 -25.47 -0.41 12.10
CA LEU A 330 -26.13 0.07 13.31
C LEU A 330 -27.38 0.91 13.01
N PRO A 331 -27.33 1.97 12.17
CA PRO A 331 -28.53 2.75 11.86
C PRO A 331 -29.57 1.92 11.12
N TYR A 332 -29.14 0.99 10.26
CA TYR A 332 -30.05 0.15 9.51
C TYR A 332 -30.82 -0.83 10.41
N ALA A 333 -30.11 -1.59 11.23
CA ALA A 333 -30.73 -2.53 12.18
C ALA A 333 -31.60 -1.78 13.19
N ALA A 334 -31.21 -0.57 13.60
CA ALA A 334 -32.04 0.27 14.46
C ALA A 334 -33.32 0.76 13.78
N TRP A 335 -33.26 1.14 12.50
CA TRP A 335 -34.45 1.53 11.72
C TRP A 335 -35.43 0.37 11.56
N GLN A 336 -34.92 -0.85 11.38
CA GLN A 336 -35.72 -2.07 11.29
C GLN A 336 -36.17 -2.61 12.65
N GLY A 337 -35.56 -2.14 13.75
CA GLY A 337 -35.93 -2.53 15.11
C GLY A 337 -35.48 -3.94 15.50
N TYR A 338 -34.41 -4.49 14.91
CA TYR A 338 -33.87 -5.81 15.28
C TYR A 338 -32.51 -5.72 15.96
N SER A 339 -32.14 -6.79 16.69
CA SER A 339 -30.84 -6.93 17.36
C SER A 339 -29.84 -7.62 16.45
N ILE A 340 -28.62 -7.09 16.36
CA ILE A 340 -27.55 -7.77 15.60
C ILE A 340 -26.92 -8.91 16.39
N VAL A 341 -27.17 -8.99 17.71
CA VAL A 341 -26.69 -10.07 18.59
C VAL A 341 -27.40 -11.37 18.24
N LEU A 342 -26.64 -12.35 17.74
CA LEU A 342 -27.15 -13.58 17.12
C LEU A 342 -28.10 -14.39 18.01
N TYR A 343 -27.85 -14.43 19.31
CA TYR A 343 -28.62 -15.22 20.27
C TYR A 343 -29.49 -14.38 21.21
N ASP A 344 -29.95 -13.20 20.76
CA ASP A 344 -30.91 -12.39 21.52
C ASP A 344 -32.34 -12.98 21.42
N PRO A 345 -32.89 -13.61 22.48
CA PRO A 345 -34.18 -14.31 22.42
C PRO A 345 -35.38 -13.41 22.09
N ASP A 346 -35.35 -12.12 22.40
CA ASP A 346 -36.50 -11.23 22.14
C ASP A 346 -36.44 -10.48 20.81
N ASN A 347 -35.31 -10.55 20.10
CA ASN A 347 -35.07 -9.81 18.86
C ASN A 347 -34.29 -10.65 17.86
N GLN A 348 -34.54 -11.97 17.83
CA GLN A 348 -33.94 -12.86 16.85
C GLN A 348 -34.24 -12.35 15.44
N ARG A 349 -33.37 -12.68 14.47
CA ARG A 349 -33.49 -12.34 13.06
C ARG A 349 -34.70 -13.06 12.42
N PHE A 350 -35.92 -12.70 12.83
CA PHE A 350 -37.15 -13.26 12.31
C PHE A 350 -37.38 -12.74 10.90
N MET A 351 -37.13 -13.61 9.93
CA MET A 351 -37.60 -13.43 8.56
C MET A 351 -38.88 -14.25 8.36
N PRO A 352 -39.87 -13.73 7.60
CA PRO A 352 -41.00 -14.53 7.17
C PRO A 352 -40.52 -15.87 6.58
N PRO A 353 -41.10 -17.02 6.98
CA PRO A 353 -42.33 -17.18 7.76
C PRO A 353 -42.15 -17.22 9.30
N CYS A 354 -40.92 -17.18 9.83
CA CYS A 354 -40.71 -17.14 11.28
C CYS A 354 -41.07 -15.77 11.84
N ASN A 355 -41.80 -15.74 12.96
CA ASN A 355 -42.20 -14.50 13.61
C ASN A 355 -42.08 -14.62 15.14
N TYR A 356 -41.86 -13.46 15.77
CA TYR A 356 -41.69 -13.33 17.22
C TYR A 356 -42.94 -13.74 18.00
N SER A 357 -44.14 -13.48 17.46
CA SER A 357 -45.41 -13.84 18.10
C SER A 357 -45.53 -15.35 18.38
N ASN A 358 -45.02 -16.18 17.47
CA ASN A 358 -45.02 -17.64 17.62
C ASN A 358 -43.97 -18.12 18.65
N TYR A 359 -42.84 -17.42 18.78
CA TYR A 359 -41.84 -17.70 19.82
C TYR A 359 -42.39 -17.38 21.21
N VAL A 360 -43.01 -16.21 21.38
CA VAL A 360 -43.59 -15.80 22.67
C VAL A 360 -44.73 -16.74 23.09
N ALA A 361 -45.46 -17.31 22.12
CA ALA A 361 -46.55 -18.23 22.39
C ALA A 361 -46.09 -19.59 22.95
N ASP A 362 -44.93 -20.10 22.52
CA ASP A 362 -44.37 -21.38 23.01
C ASP A 362 -42.83 -21.39 22.93
N PRO A 363 -42.14 -20.70 23.84
CA PRO A 363 -40.68 -20.57 23.78
C PRO A 363 -39.96 -21.89 24.08
N ALA A 364 -40.61 -22.85 24.75
CA ALA A 364 -40.01 -24.14 25.09
C ALA A 364 -39.98 -25.11 23.89
N ASN A 365 -40.91 -24.96 22.95
CA ASN A 365 -40.98 -25.80 21.75
C ASN A 365 -40.82 -24.99 20.45
N TYR A 366 -40.39 -23.73 20.53
CA TYR A 366 -40.16 -22.92 19.35
C TYR A 366 -38.95 -23.44 18.56
N SER A 367 -39.22 -24.19 17.51
CA SER A 367 -38.22 -24.74 16.58
C SER A 367 -38.35 -24.15 15.19
N CYS A 368 -38.85 -22.91 15.06
CA CYS A 368 -38.95 -22.26 13.75
C CYS A 368 -37.54 -22.00 13.25
N ASP A 369 -37.08 -22.88 12.39
CA ASP A 369 -35.94 -22.64 11.54
C ASP A 369 -36.50 -22.02 10.25
N PRO A 370 -36.20 -20.76 9.94
CA PRO A 370 -36.59 -20.20 8.64
C PRO A 370 -35.98 -21.01 7.48
N CYS A 371 -34.94 -21.81 7.75
CA CYS A 371 -34.30 -22.78 6.86
C CYS A 371 -34.85 -24.21 6.93
N ASP A 372 -35.96 -24.44 7.64
CA ASP A 372 -36.58 -25.76 7.68
C ASP A 372 -36.95 -26.22 6.25
N PRO A 373 -36.36 -27.32 5.74
CA PRO A 373 -36.69 -27.85 4.41
C PRO A 373 -38.18 -28.16 4.25
N ALA A 374 -38.91 -28.40 5.35
CA ALA A 374 -40.35 -28.63 5.37
C ALA A 374 -41.18 -27.37 5.06
N LEU A 375 -40.60 -26.17 5.20
CA LEU A 375 -41.24 -24.89 4.86
C LEU A 375 -41.08 -24.52 3.39
N GLY A 376 -40.37 -25.32 2.59
CA GLY A 376 -40.20 -25.11 1.15
C GLY A 376 -39.30 -23.91 0.79
N LEU A 377 -38.54 -23.41 1.76
CA LEU A 377 -37.51 -22.40 1.56
C LEU A 377 -36.17 -23.11 1.35
N ASP A 378 -35.44 -22.73 0.30
CA ASP A 378 -34.08 -23.21 0.08
C ASP A 378 -33.09 -22.41 0.93
N SER A 379 -31.82 -22.84 0.98
CA SER A 379 -30.78 -22.08 1.69
C SER A 379 -30.70 -20.62 1.23
N THR A 380 -31.11 -20.31 0.01
CA THR A 380 -31.11 -18.97 -0.60
C THR A 380 -32.14 -18.01 0.01
N ASN A 381 -33.26 -18.52 0.53
CA ASN A 381 -34.36 -17.74 1.11
C ASN A 381 -34.25 -17.50 2.63
N CYS A 382 -33.21 -18.03 3.28
CA CYS A 382 -33.15 -18.12 4.74
C CYS A 382 -32.04 -17.29 5.40
N TYR A 383 -31.30 -16.53 4.61
CA TYR A 383 -30.38 -15.51 5.12
C TYR A 383 -31.11 -14.18 5.24
N MET A 384 -30.68 -13.29 6.15
CA MET A 384 -30.83 -11.86 5.91
C MET A 384 -30.14 -11.59 4.59
N ASN A 385 -30.90 -11.71 3.52
CA ASN A 385 -30.36 -11.59 2.20
C ASN A 385 -30.25 -10.09 1.97
N TYR A 386 -29.12 -9.53 2.40
CA TYR A 386 -28.74 -8.15 2.13
C TYR A 386 -28.89 -7.82 0.64
N GLU A 387 -28.72 -8.82 -0.21
CA GLU A 387 -28.91 -8.77 -1.65
C GLU A 387 -30.40 -8.60 -2.01
N MET A 388 -31.30 -9.33 -1.35
CA MET A 388 -32.75 -9.12 -1.44
C MET A 388 -33.14 -7.73 -0.91
N PHE A 389 -32.52 -7.28 0.18
CA PHE A 389 -32.79 -5.97 0.79
C PHE A 389 -32.34 -4.80 -0.08
N LEU A 390 -31.13 -4.87 -0.64
CA LEU A 390 -30.64 -3.89 -1.60
C LEU A 390 -31.34 -3.99 -2.96
N ASN A 391 -32.25 -4.96 -3.12
CA ASN A 391 -32.94 -5.27 -4.36
C ASN A 391 -31.93 -5.41 -5.51
N LEU A 392 -30.87 -6.19 -5.25
CA LEU A 392 -29.82 -6.40 -6.24
C LEU A 392 -30.40 -7.08 -7.46
N PRO A 393 -30.03 -6.59 -8.67
CA PRO A 393 -30.50 -7.23 -9.88
C PRO A 393 -29.98 -8.66 -9.87
N ASN A 394 -30.86 -9.62 -10.22
CA ASN A 394 -30.44 -11.01 -10.39
C ASN A 394 -29.59 -11.13 -11.65
N THR A 395 -28.31 -10.77 -11.55
CA THR A 395 -27.34 -10.87 -12.64
C THR A 395 -26.57 -12.19 -12.53
N PRO A 396 -26.09 -12.76 -13.65
CA PRO A 396 -25.23 -13.94 -13.60
C PRO A 396 -24.00 -13.76 -12.70
N ILE A 397 -23.41 -12.55 -12.65
CA ILE A 397 -22.26 -12.25 -11.78
C ILE A 397 -22.64 -12.42 -10.31
N PHE A 398 -23.78 -11.86 -9.93
CA PHE A 398 -24.28 -11.92 -8.59
C PHE A 398 -24.50 -13.38 -8.13
N GLU A 399 -25.20 -14.18 -8.93
CA GLU A 399 -25.42 -15.61 -8.65
C GLU A 399 -24.10 -16.37 -8.55
N LEU A 400 -23.15 -16.09 -9.44
CA LEU A 400 -21.84 -16.75 -9.45
C LEU A 400 -21.00 -16.42 -8.22
N VAL A 401 -20.95 -15.15 -7.81
CA VAL A 401 -20.21 -14.72 -6.61
C VAL A 401 -20.87 -15.27 -5.34
N HIS A 402 -22.20 -15.17 -5.24
CA HIS A 402 -22.97 -15.72 -4.13
C HIS A 402 -22.70 -17.22 -3.93
N ASN A 403 -22.87 -17.99 -5.01
CA ASN A 403 -22.75 -19.44 -4.95
C ASN A 403 -21.30 -19.90 -4.74
N TYR A 404 -20.33 -19.22 -5.36
CA TYR A 404 -18.93 -19.66 -5.31
C TYR A 404 -18.18 -19.13 -4.09
N ILE A 405 -18.25 -17.83 -3.80
CA ILE A 405 -17.52 -17.21 -2.69
C ILE A 405 -18.38 -17.22 -1.42
N GLY A 406 -19.59 -16.67 -1.52
CA GLY A 406 -20.54 -16.58 -0.41
C GLY A 406 -21.48 -15.38 -0.58
N PRO A 407 -22.49 -15.24 0.30
CA PRO A 407 -23.45 -14.16 0.21
C PRO A 407 -22.76 -12.80 0.39
N PHE A 408 -23.20 -11.80 -0.39
CA PHE A 408 -22.72 -10.43 -0.25
C PHE A 408 -23.02 -9.90 1.16
N ASN A 409 -22.20 -8.96 1.63
CA ASN A 409 -22.19 -8.49 3.02
C ASN A 409 -21.83 -9.55 4.08
N SER A 410 -21.26 -10.69 3.65
CA SER A 410 -20.63 -11.69 4.52
C SER A 410 -19.29 -12.18 3.95
N ILE A 411 -18.72 -11.45 2.98
CA ILE A 411 -17.40 -11.73 2.40
C ILE A 411 -16.39 -10.79 3.07
N ASP A 412 -15.49 -11.35 3.85
CA ASP A 412 -14.41 -10.61 4.49
C ASP A 412 -13.24 -10.44 3.51
N LEU A 413 -12.62 -9.25 3.48
CA LEU A 413 -11.46 -8.98 2.62
C LEU A 413 -10.23 -8.73 3.46
N TYR A 414 -9.11 -9.38 3.13
CA TYR A 414 -7.82 -9.15 3.79
C TYR A 414 -6.69 -9.02 2.78
N PHE A 415 -5.83 -8.02 2.99
CA PHE A 415 -4.59 -7.88 2.24
C PHE A 415 -3.66 -9.07 2.52
N VAL A 416 -3.09 -9.66 1.49
CA VAL A 416 -2.13 -10.77 1.59
C VAL A 416 -0.75 -10.27 1.19
N GLN A 417 0.16 -10.34 2.15
CA GLN A 417 1.57 -10.04 1.94
C GLN A 417 2.22 -11.03 0.97
N ALA A 418 3.14 -10.54 0.13
CA ALA A 418 3.99 -11.40 -0.67
C ALA A 418 4.80 -12.33 0.27
N PRO A 419 4.87 -13.65 -0.01
CA PRO A 419 5.63 -14.58 0.81
C PRO A 419 7.09 -14.13 0.97
N PRO A 420 7.71 -14.30 2.14
CA PRO A 420 9.13 -13.99 2.34
C PRO A 420 10.04 -14.73 1.33
N SER A 421 9.66 -15.93 0.90
CA SER A 421 10.36 -16.71 -0.13
C SER A 421 10.33 -16.02 -1.50
N LEU A 422 9.21 -15.40 -1.88
CA LEU A 422 9.09 -14.61 -3.11
C LEU A 422 9.91 -13.32 -3.03
N ILE A 423 9.86 -12.62 -1.89
CA ILE A 423 10.66 -11.39 -1.68
C ILE A 423 12.16 -11.69 -1.75
N GLN A 424 12.61 -12.79 -1.12
CA GLN A 424 14.00 -13.23 -1.23
C GLN A 424 14.37 -13.56 -2.67
N LEU A 425 13.53 -14.31 -3.39
CA LEU A 425 13.77 -14.66 -4.79
C LEU A 425 13.90 -13.42 -5.69
N TYR A 426 13.02 -12.43 -5.49
CA TYR A 426 13.08 -11.16 -6.20
C TYR A 426 14.37 -10.37 -5.89
N SER A 427 14.76 -10.30 -4.61
CA SER A 427 16.00 -9.62 -4.20
C SER A 427 17.25 -10.29 -4.77
N ASP A 428 17.30 -11.62 -4.79
CA ASP A 428 18.39 -12.40 -5.38
C ASP A 428 18.50 -12.13 -6.88
N PHE A 429 17.36 -12.10 -7.57
CA PHE A 429 17.30 -11.76 -9.00
C PHE A 429 17.79 -10.34 -9.29
N GLN A 430 17.33 -9.34 -8.54
CA GLN A 430 17.76 -7.95 -8.71
C GLN A 430 19.28 -7.82 -8.53
N THR A 431 19.82 -8.42 -7.46
CA THR A 431 21.26 -8.42 -7.19
C THR A 431 22.04 -9.04 -8.34
N LEU A 432 21.59 -10.20 -8.82
CA LEU A 432 22.23 -10.94 -9.90
C LEU A 432 22.22 -10.15 -11.22
N VAL A 433 21.07 -9.64 -11.63
CA VAL A 433 20.93 -8.91 -12.88
C VAL A 433 21.74 -7.62 -12.85
N THR A 434 21.69 -6.87 -11.75
CA THR A 434 22.47 -5.63 -11.60
C THR A 434 23.98 -5.90 -11.67
N GLN A 435 24.48 -6.91 -10.96
CA GLN A 435 25.90 -7.28 -11.02
C GLN A 435 26.34 -7.68 -12.43
N LEU A 436 25.52 -8.49 -13.12
CA LEU A 436 25.86 -8.99 -14.45
C LEU A 436 25.79 -7.89 -15.52
N ILE A 437 24.85 -6.95 -15.41
CA ILE A 437 24.80 -5.76 -16.30
C ILE A 437 26.08 -4.94 -16.17
N LEU A 438 26.58 -4.76 -14.95
CA LEU A 438 27.80 -3.97 -14.69
C LEU A 438 29.09 -4.69 -15.11
N SER A 439 29.10 -6.02 -15.14
CA SER A 439 30.30 -6.81 -15.46
C SER A 439 30.35 -7.37 -16.88
N SER A 440 29.25 -7.31 -17.65
CA SER A 440 29.14 -7.94 -18.98
C SER A 440 28.39 -7.07 -19.98
N ASP A 441 29.14 -6.47 -20.91
CA ASP A 441 28.58 -5.69 -22.04
C ASP A 441 27.63 -6.55 -22.90
N ALA A 442 27.93 -7.84 -23.06
CA ALA A 442 27.10 -8.76 -23.83
C ALA A 442 25.73 -8.95 -23.16
N PHE A 443 25.69 -9.10 -21.84
CA PHE A 443 24.43 -9.21 -21.10
C PHE A 443 23.66 -7.89 -21.11
N ALA A 444 24.33 -6.76 -20.86
CA ALA A 444 23.72 -5.43 -20.92
C ALA A 444 23.07 -5.16 -22.29
N THR A 445 23.77 -5.50 -23.38
CA THR A 445 23.25 -5.37 -24.76
C THR A 445 22.06 -6.29 -25.00
N ALA A 446 22.11 -7.54 -24.53
CA ALA A 446 21.02 -8.49 -24.68
C ALA A 446 19.76 -8.05 -23.92
N VAL A 447 19.89 -7.55 -22.70
CA VAL A 447 18.76 -7.02 -21.90
C VAL A 447 18.16 -5.79 -22.55
N ALA A 448 18.99 -4.86 -23.04
CA ALA A 448 18.53 -3.64 -23.73
C ALA A 448 17.79 -3.94 -25.05
N ALA A 449 18.03 -5.09 -25.67
CA ALA A 449 17.35 -5.52 -26.88
C ALA A 449 15.94 -6.07 -26.63
N ILE A 450 15.55 -6.35 -25.39
CA ILE A 450 14.21 -6.89 -25.06
C ILE A 450 13.18 -5.75 -25.17
N PRO A 451 12.21 -5.82 -26.09
CA PRO A 451 11.18 -4.79 -26.20
C PRO A 451 10.15 -4.91 -25.06
N SER A 452 9.60 -3.77 -24.63
CA SER A 452 8.40 -3.77 -23.77
C SER A 452 7.14 -3.91 -24.64
N LEU A 453 6.19 -4.74 -24.20
CA LEU A 453 4.96 -5.02 -24.93
C LEU A 453 3.80 -5.27 -23.97
N THR A 454 2.66 -4.62 -24.20
CA THR A 454 1.42 -4.97 -23.49
C THR A 454 0.68 -6.04 -24.29
N THR A 455 0.58 -7.24 -23.73
CA THR A 455 -0.08 -8.43 -24.29
C THR A 455 -1.45 -8.66 -23.66
N ASP A 456 -2.18 -9.66 -24.16
CA ASP A 456 -3.51 -10.05 -23.70
C ASP A 456 -3.58 -11.54 -23.27
N PRO A 457 -2.78 -11.99 -22.29
CA PRO A 457 -2.72 -13.40 -21.94
C PRO A 457 -4.04 -13.88 -21.35
N VAL A 458 -4.50 -15.05 -21.82
CA VAL A 458 -5.71 -15.71 -21.36
C VAL A 458 -5.37 -17.16 -20.97
N PRO A 459 -5.79 -17.63 -19.78
CA PRO A 459 -5.63 -19.02 -19.40
C PRO A 459 -6.19 -19.96 -20.47
N PRO A 460 -5.47 -21.03 -20.88
CA PRO A 460 -5.90 -21.89 -21.99
C PRO A 460 -7.32 -22.45 -21.84
N ASN A 461 -7.71 -22.79 -20.61
CA ASN A 461 -9.04 -23.35 -20.30
C ASN A 461 -10.18 -22.33 -20.41
N TRP A 462 -9.86 -21.04 -20.56
CA TRP A 462 -10.87 -20.01 -20.71
C TRP A 462 -11.19 -19.80 -22.19
N ILE A 463 -10.27 -20.10 -23.12
CA ILE A 463 -10.41 -19.83 -24.57
C ILE A 463 -11.41 -20.80 -25.23
N LEU A 464 -12.70 -20.62 -24.92
CA LEU A 464 -13.81 -21.38 -25.51
C LEU A 464 -14.71 -20.42 -26.30
N SER A 465 -15.01 -20.78 -27.55
CA SER A 465 -15.80 -19.95 -28.47
C SER A 465 -17.25 -19.73 -28.02
N SER A 466 -17.74 -20.54 -27.08
CA SER A 466 -19.09 -20.44 -26.55
C SER A 466 -19.21 -19.49 -25.36
N PHE A 467 -18.14 -18.98 -24.76
CA PHE A 467 -18.21 -18.14 -23.57
C PHE A 467 -18.32 -16.65 -23.88
N MET A 468 -19.20 -15.96 -23.13
CA MET A 468 -19.18 -14.51 -22.95
C MET A 468 -18.75 -14.21 -21.51
N TYR A 469 -17.74 -13.37 -21.36
CA TYR A 469 -17.12 -13.05 -20.07
C TYR A 469 -17.75 -11.80 -19.46
N LEU A 470 -17.87 -11.79 -18.14
CA LEU A 470 -18.61 -10.80 -17.36
C LEU A 470 -17.71 -10.03 -16.38
N GLY A 471 -16.39 -10.22 -16.39
CA GLY A 471 -15.48 -9.59 -15.44
C GLY A 471 -14.66 -10.59 -14.64
N GLY A 472 -13.59 -10.10 -14.00
CA GLY A 472 -12.80 -10.83 -13.00
C GLY A 472 -12.84 -10.20 -11.62
N ASP A 473 -13.81 -9.33 -11.37
CA ASP A 473 -13.93 -8.54 -10.14
C ASP A 473 -15.24 -8.83 -9.40
N PRO A 474 -15.21 -9.55 -8.25
CA PRO A 474 -16.39 -9.82 -7.43
C PRO A 474 -17.05 -8.55 -6.88
N THR A 475 -16.31 -7.44 -6.82
CA THR A 475 -16.81 -6.14 -6.36
C THR A 475 -17.56 -5.37 -7.44
N CYS A 476 -17.66 -5.92 -8.66
CA CYS A 476 -18.37 -5.31 -9.78
C CYS A 476 -19.49 -6.19 -10.34
N PRO A 477 -20.62 -6.34 -9.63
CA PRO A 477 -21.71 -7.24 -10.02
C PRO A 477 -22.54 -6.80 -11.24
N THR A 478 -22.21 -5.66 -11.85
CA THR A 478 -23.01 -5.01 -12.91
C THR A 478 -22.34 -4.95 -14.28
N ARG A 479 -21.15 -5.54 -14.44
CA ARG A 479 -20.44 -5.57 -15.73
C ARG A 479 -21.23 -6.33 -16.80
N GLN A 480 -21.07 -5.92 -18.05
CA GLN A 480 -21.79 -6.51 -19.20
C GLN A 480 -20.99 -7.64 -19.87
N PRO A 481 -21.66 -8.59 -20.55
CA PRO A 481 -20.99 -9.69 -21.23
C PRO A 481 -20.18 -9.24 -22.46
N THR A 482 -18.96 -9.75 -22.62
CA THR A 482 -18.05 -9.50 -23.76
C THR A 482 -17.51 -10.79 -24.36
N SER A 483 -17.05 -10.74 -25.61
CA SER A 483 -16.40 -11.87 -26.30
C SER A 483 -14.94 -12.09 -25.89
N PHE A 484 -14.42 -11.27 -24.98
CA PHE A 484 -13.04 -11.33 -24.48
C PHE A 484 -13.02 -11.31 -22.96
N VAL A 485 -11.98 -11.93 -22.40
CA VAL A 485 -11.69 -11.95 -20.95
C VAL A 485 -11.47 -10.53 -20.46
N GLN A 486 -12.22 -10.15 -19.44
CA GLN A 486 -12.21 -8.80 -18.89
C GLN A 486 -11.22 -8.67 -17.74
N THR A 487 -10.83 -7.45 -17.37
CA THR A 487 -9.90 -7.17 -16.27
C THR A 487 -10.34 -7.76 -14.92
N SER A 488 -9.35 -8.08 -14.08
CA SER A 488 -9.49 -8.49 -12.68
C SER A 488 -9.96 -7.33 -11.79
N PHE A 489 -10.08 -7.59 -10.48
CA PHE A 489 -10.32 -6.55 -9.49
C PHE A 489 -9.10 -5.62 -9.34
N ALA A 490 -9.36 -4.38 -8.95
CA ALA A 490 -8.32 -3.44 -8.52
C ALA A 490 -8.90 -2.43 -7.52
N PHE A 491 -8.05 -1.86 -6.67
CA PHE A 491 -8.41 -0.86 -5.69
C PHE A 491 -9.03 0.40 -6.34
N ASP A 492 -8.50 0.81 -7.49
CA ASP A 492 -8.81 2.04 -8.20
C ASP A 492 -9.78 1.89 -9.39
N THR A 493 -10.25 0.68 -9.65
CA THR A 493 -11.12 0.39 -10.80
C THR A 493 -12.59 0.73 -10.54
N SER A 494 -13.28 1.20 -11.58
CA SER A 494 -14.74 1.38 -11.58
C SER A 494 -15.44 0.22 -12.29
N CYS A 495 -16.69 -0.04 -11.94
CA CYS A 495 -17.50 -1.09 -12.58
C CYS A 495 -18.18 -0.63 -13.89
N THR A 496 -17.73 0.48 -14.47
CA THR A 496 -18.43 1.19 -15.56
C THR A 496 -18.04 0.71 -16.95
N PHE A 497 -16.83 0.18 -17.12
CA PHE A 497 -16.26 -0.14 -18.42
C PHE A 497 -15.73 -1.57 -18.47
N GLU A 498 -16.04 -2.27 -19.55
CA GLU A 498 -15.54 -3.61 -19.84
C GLU A 498 -14.21 -3.51 -20.61
N GLU A 499 -13.10 -3.64 -19.89
CA GLU A 499 -11.77 -3.65 -20.50
C GLU A 499 -11.23 -5.07 -20.66
N ARG A 500 -10.51 -5.31 -21.76
CA ARG A 500 -9.78 -6.57 -21.98
C ARG A 500 -8.63 -6.69 -20.97
N THR A 501 -8.43 -7.89 -20.44
CA THR A 501 -7.24 -8.20 -19.62
C THR A 501 -5.96 -7.91 -20.40
N LYS A 502 -5.02 -7.23 -19.74
CA LYS A 502 -3.74 -6.83 -20.31
C LYS A 502 -2.62 -7.23 -19.36
N PHE A 503 -1.46 -7.55 -19.92
CA PHE A 503 -0.25 -7.75 -19.14
C PHE A 503 0.95 -7.10 -19.84
N THR A 504 1.70 -6.26 -19.14
CA THR A 504 2.86 -5.59 -19.73
C THR A 504 4.13 -6.40 -19.50
N LEU A 505 4.67 -6.95 -20.58
CA LEU A 505 6.00 -7.51 -20.64
C LEU A 505 7.03 -6.38 -20.66
N THR A 506 8.00 -6.46 -19.77
CA THR A 506 9.16 -5.57 -19.64
C THR A 506 10.43 -6.41 -19.66
N PRO A 507 11.61 -5.83 -19.90
CA PRO A 507 12.86 -6.60 -19.90
C PRO A 507 13.07 -7.41 -18.62
N TYR A 508 12.85 -6.79 -17.45
CA TYR A 508 13.15 -7.39 -16.15
C TYR A 508 12.12 -8.44 -15.70
N ASN A 509 10.81 -8.19 -15.84
CA ASN A 509 9.81 -9.18 -15.45
C ASN A 509 9.84 -10.42 -16.37
N THR A 510 10.06 -10.22 -17.68
CA THR A 510 10.19 -11.31 -18.65
C THR A 510 11.41 -12.17 -18.34
N LEU A 511 12.55 -11.53 -18.05
CA LEU A 511 13.76 -12.24 -17.67
C LEU A 511 13.60 -12.98 -16.34
N PHE A 512 12.92 -12.39 -15.35
CA PHE A 512 12.61 -13.05 -14.08
C PHE A 512 11.77 -14.32 -14.29
N ALA A 513 10.72 -14.24 -15.10
CA ALA A 513 9.87 -15.38 -15.40
C ALA A 513 10.63 -16.49 -16.15
N LEU A 514 11.53 -16.14 -17.07
CA LEU A 514 12.38 -17.13 -17.75
C LEU A 514 13.46 -17.72 -16.84
N TRP A 515 13.93 -16.96 -15.84
CA TRP A 515 14.87 -17.44 -14.84
C TRP A 515 14.20 -18.41 -13.86
N ALA A 516 12.96 -18.12 -13.46
CA ALA A 516 12.17 -18.95 -12.54
C ALA A 516 11.53 -20.19 -13.21
N THR A 517 11.59 -20.31 -14.55
CA THR A 517 11.00 -21.42 -15.30
C THR A 517 12.00 -22.19 -16.17
N SER A 518 11.68 -23.45 -16.46
CA SER A 518 12.43 -24.26 -17.43
C SER A 518 11.92 -24.10 -18.88
N GLN A 519 10.96 -23.21 -19.14
CA GLN A 519 10.38 -23.02 -20.47
C GLN A 519 11.38 -22.39 -21.43
N ARG A 520 11.40 -22.88 -22.67
CA ARG A 520 12.33 -22.44 -23.73
C ARG A 520 11.68 -22.22 -25.09
N ASN A 521 10.35 -22.29 -25.17
CA ASN A 521 9.61 -22.20 -26.42
C ASN A 521 8.73 -20.95 -26.44
N ALA A 522 9.14 -19.93 -27.19
CA ALA A 522 8.41 -18.66 -27.31
C ALA A 522 6.98 -18.87 -27.87
N SER A 523 6.82 -19.74 -28.87
CA SER A 523 5.52 -20.00 -29.50
C SER A 523 4.51 -20.64 -28.55
N SER A 524 4.99 -21.54 -27.67
CA SER A 524 4.17 -22.19 -26.66
C SER A 524 3.73 -21.21 -25.57
N ILE A 525 4.65 -20.37 -25.07
CA ILE A 525 4.33 -19.31 -24.10
C ILE A 525 3.33 -18.31 -24.70
N CYS A 526 3.61 -17.82 -25.90
CA CYS A 526 2.80 -16.77 -26.54
C CYS A 526 1.49 -17.29 -27.16
N GLY A 527 1.29 -18.61 -27.21
CA GLY A 527 0.02 -19.20 -27.65
C GLY A 527 -1.16 -18.82 -26.76
N VAL A 528 -0.90 -18.36 -25.53
CA VAL A 528 -1.93 -17.87 -24.60
C VAL A 528 -2.32 -16.40 -24.82
N CYS A 529 -1.70 -15.69 -25.77
CA CYS A 529 -1.99 -14.28 -26.08
C CYS A 529 -2.79 -14.16 -27.40
N PRO A 530 -4.14 -14.14 -27.38
CA PRO A 530 -4.95 -14.35 -28.58
C PRO A 530 -4.74 -13.31 -29.69
N SER A 531 -4.50 -12.04 -29.35
CA SER A 531 -4.37 -10.97 -30.35
C SER A 531 -2.93 -10.60 -30.71
N LEU A 532 -1.94 -11.00 -29.90
CA LEU A 532 -0.56 -10.49 -29.99
C LEU A 532 0.53 -11.57 -30.02
N VAL A 533 0.19 -12.79 -30.45
CA VAL A 533 1.11 -13.96 -30.51
C VAL A 533 2.47 -13.60 -31.13
N ASN A 534 2.50 -13.00 -32.32
CA ASN A 534 3.76 -12.73 -33.03
C ASN A 534 4.63 -11.69 -32.32
N SER A 535 4.03 -10.59 -31.83
CA SER A 535 4.76 -9.57 -31.08
C SER A 535 5.28 -10.11 -29.75
N CYS A 536 4.51 -10.97 -29.09
CA CYS A 536 4.93 -11.70 -27.89
C CYS A 536 6.15 -12.60 -28.19
N ILE A 537 6.13 -13.35 -29.31
CA ILE A 537 7.25 -14.23 -29.71
C ILE A 537 8.54 -13.42 -29.86
N THR A 538 8.47 -12.21 -30.43
CA THR A 538 9.64 -11.32 -30.54
C THR A 538 10.22 -10.98 -29.17
N VAL A 539 9.38 -10.60 -28.19
CA VAL A 539 9.81 -10.28 -26.82
C VAL A 539 10.54 -11.48 -26.19
N PHE A 540 9.92 -12.66 -26.21
CA PHE A 540 10.50 -13.85 -25.60
C PHE A 540 11.75 -14.35 -26.33
N THR A 541 11.85 -14.17 -27.64
CA THR A 541 13.07 -14.52 -28.41
C THR A 541 14.26 -13.71 -27.90
N HIS A 542 14.14 -12.38 -27.81
CA HIS A 542 15.20 -11.53 -27.25
C HIS A 542 15.46 -11.84 -25.76
N ALA A 543 14.41 -12.11 -24.99
CA ALA A 543 14.56 -12.47 -23.59
C ALA A 543 15.28 -13.81 -23.39
N PHE A 544 15.14 -14.77 -24.31
CA PHE A 544 15.89 -16.03 -24.27
C PHE A 544 17.39 -15.82 -24.47
N ASP A 545 17.80 -14.91 -25.34
CA ASP A 545 19.22 -14.59 -25.54
C ASP A 545 19.85 -14.08 -24.23
N ALA A 546 19.18 -13.14 -23.55
CA ALA A 546 19.61 -12.65 -22.23
C ALA A 546 19.56 -13.75 -21.15
N ALA A 547 18.50 -14.56 -21.12
CA ALA A 547 18.34 -15.64 -20.15
C ALA A 547 19.39 -16.75 -20.29
N ASN A 548 19.86 -17.01 -21.51
CA ASN A 548 20.94 -17.98 -21.75
C ASN A 548 22.27 -17.45 -21.19
N ILE A 549 22.61 -16.18 -21.41
CA ILE A 549 23.82 -15.56 -20.83
C ILE A 549 23.74 -15.55 -19.30
N LEU A 550 22.57 -15.23 -18.74
CA LEU A 550 22.32 -15.27 -17.30
C LEU A 550 22.54 -16.68 -16.73
N LYS A 551 21.99 -17.70 -17.39
CA LYS A 551 22.13 -19.11 -17.00
C LYS A 551 23.58 -19.59 -17.09
N ASP A 552 24.30 -19.26 -18.15
CA ASP A 552 25.69 -19.69 -18.35
C ASP A 552 26.61 -19.10 -17.28
N SER A 553 26.39 -17.82 -16.94
CA SER A 553 27.12 -17.12 -15.87
C SER A 553 26.94 -17.78 -14.50
N TYR A 554 25.79 -18.40 -14.24
CA TYR A 554 25.48 -19.05 -12.97
C TYR A 554 25.75 -20.56 -12.94
N SER A 555 25.72 -21.24 -14.09
CA SER A 555 26.04 -22.67 -14.20
C SER A 555 27.47 -23.00 -13.75
N THR A 556 28.36 -22.00 -13.77
CA THR A 556 29.75 -22.09 -13.30
C THR A 556 29.90 -21.85 -11.79
N THR A 557 28.85 -21.38 -11.10
CA THR A 557 28.86 -20.97 -9.68
C THR A 557 27.64 -21.51 -8.90
N SER A 558 27.48 -22.84 -8.88
CA SER A 558 26.57 -23.61 -8.00
C SER A 558 25.05 -23.38 -8.14
N ASN A 559 24.28 -24.49 -8.10
CA ASN A 559 22.82 -24.59 -8.19
C ASN A 559 22.02 -23.95 -7.02
N SER A 560 22.48 -22.83 -6.45
CA SER A 560 21.94 -22.24 -5.21
C SER A 560 20.54 -21.62 -5.33
N SER A 561 20.09 -21.23 -6.53
CA SER A 561 18.78 -20.57 -6.72
C SER A 561 17.59 -21.53 -6.87
N ILE A 562 17.82 -22.81 -7.20
CA ILE A 562 16.74 -23.80 -7.40
C ILE A 562 15.91 -23.99 -6.12
N PRO A 563 16.50 -24.15 -4.92
CA PRO A 563 15.73 -24.24 -3.68
C PRO A 563 14.86 -23.00 -3.42
N THR A 564 15.38 -21.80 -3.71
CA THR A 564 14.63 -20.54 -3.52
C THR A 564 13.44 -20.44 -4.47
N ILE A 565 13.63 -20.80 -5.75
CA ILE A 565 12.55 -20.85 -6.75
C ILE A 565 11.46 -21.85 -6.33
N GLN A 566 11.86 -23.05 -5.90
CA GLN A 566 10.93 -24.08 -5.45
C GLN A 566 10.18 -23.68 -4.18
N GLY A 567 10.86 -23.03 -3.23
CA GLY A 567 10.24 -22.48 -2.03
C GLY A 567 9.19 -21.42 -2.35
N ALA A 568 9.52 -20.46 -3.21
CA ALA A 568 8.58 -19.44 -3.65
C ALA A 568 7.38 -20.04 -4.40
N TYR A 569 7.61 -21.01 -5.32
CA TYR A 569 6.53 -21.71 -6.01
C TYR A 569 5.59 -22.43 -5.03
N HIS A 570 6.15 -23.17 -4.07
CA HIS A 570 5.38 -23.88 -3.05
C HIS A 570 4.56 -22.91 -2.19
N ASP A 571 5.14 -21.81 -1.74
CA ASP A 571 4.43 -20.87 -0.86
C ASP A 571 3.33 -20.11 -1.60
N ILE A 572 3.56 -19.70 -2.85
CA ILE A 572 2.55 -19.05 -3.69
C ILE A 572 1.41 -20.02 -4.02
N SER A 573 1.74 -21.26 -4.42
CA SER A 573 0.73 -22.28 -4.72
C SER A 573 -0.07 -22.70 -3.48
N LYS A 574 0.56 -22.77 -2.30
CA LYS A 574 -0.12 -23.01 -1.01
C LYS A 574 -1.08 -21.89 -0.64
N LEU A 575 -0.74 -20.64 -0.95
CA LEU A 575 -1.66 -19.51 -0.81
C LEU A 575 -2.83 -19.60 -1.78
N GLY A 576 -2.71 -20.33 -2.90
CA GLY A 576 -3.78 -20.50 -3.87
C GLY A 576 -4.13 -19.21 -4.62
N VAL A 577 -3.16 -18.30 -4.77
CA VAL A 577 -3.34 -17.02 -5.46
C VAL A 577 -3.80 -17.25 -6.90
N SER A 578 -4.86 -16.58 -7.31
CA SER A 578 -5.53 -16.84 -8.57
C SER A 578 -6.08 -15.59 -9.25
N THR A 579 -6.41 -15.73 -10.52
CA THR A 579 -7.30 -14.85 -11.25
C THR A 579 -8.62 -15.58 -11.50
N ILE A 580 -9.71 -14.82 -11.64
CA ILE A 580 -11.03 -15.37 -11.93
C ILE A 580 -11.67 -14.69 -13.13
N GLN A 581 -12.66 -15.36 -13.71
CA GLN A 581 -13.66 -14.77 -14.59
C GLN A 581 -15.03 -15.34 -14.28
N MET A 582 -16.04 -14.48 -14.29
CA MET A 582 -17.43 -14.91 -14.40
C MET A 582 -17.78 -14.96 -15.89
N ALA A 583 -18.46 -16.02 -16.32
CA ALA A 583 -18.81 -16.21 -17.71
C ALA A 583 -20.19 -16.84 -17.85
N ILE A 584 -20.81 -16.62 -19.01
CA ILE A 584 -22.02 -17.33 -19.44
C ILE A 584 -21.75 -18.03 -20.76
N ASN A 585 -22.29 -19.23 -20.91
CA ASN A 585 -22.26 -19.93 -22.18
C ASN A 585 -23.35 -19.36 -23.09
N SER A 586 -22.93 -18.80 -24.22
CA SER A 586 -23.78 -18.20 -25.26
C SER A 586 -24.78 -19.16 -25.90
N THR A 587 -24.60 -20.48 -25.76
CA THR A 587 -25.49 -21.50 -26.36
C THR A 587 -26.61 -21.93 -25.42
N ASP A 588 -26.31 -22.23 -24.15
CA ASP A 588 -27.27 -22.76 -23.17
C ASP A 588 -27.57 -21.79 -22.02
N PHE A 589 -26.92 -20.62 -21.99
CA PHE A 589 -27.01 -19.60 -20.96
C PHE A 589 -26.62 -20.07 -19.56
N SER A 590 -25.84 -21.16 -19.45
CA SER A 590 -25.31 -21.62 -18.16
C SER A 590 -24.24 -20.67 -17.63
N ASN A 591 -24.25 -20.45 -16.32
CA ASN A 591 -23.28 -19.62 -15.60
C ASN A 591 -22.02 -20.45 -15.27
N HIS A 592 -20.84 -19.88 -15.48
CA HIS A 592 -19.53 -20.51 -15.21
C HIS A 592 -18.64 -19.59 -14.38
N PHE A 593 -18.16 -20.10 -13.24
CA PHE A 593 -17.10 -19.46 -12.46
C PHE A 593 -15.76 -20.06 -12.87
N LEU A 594 -14.95 -19.28 -13.59
CA LEU A 594 -13.65 -19.70 -14.08
C LEU A 594 -12.57 -19.22 -13.11
N GLN A 595 -11.68 -20.11 -12.68
CA GLN A 595 -10.57 -19.78 -11.79
C GLN A 595 -9.26 -20.37 -12.33
N GLN A 596 -8.19 -19.57 -12.28
CA GLN A 596 -6.85 -19.95 -12.69
C GLN A 596 -5.85 -19.51 -11.61
N GLN A 597 -5.18 -20.47 -10.95
CA GLN A 597 -4.07 -20.10 -10.05
C GLN A 597 -2.91 -19.52 -10.86
N ILE A 598 -2.20 -18.54 -10.29
CA ILE A 598 -1.03 -17.97 -10.95
C ILE A 598 0.09 -19.00 -11.05
N LEU A 599 0.29 -19.82 -10.00
CA LEU A 599 1.22 -20.95 -9.98
C LEU A 599 0.52 -22.14 -9.29
N GLY A 600 0.51 -23.31 -9.91
CA GLY A 600 -0.11 -24.51 -9.31
C GLY A 600 0.08 -25.78 -10.14
N SER A 601 0.11 -26.93 -9.45
CA SER A 601 0.42 -28.25 -10.05
C SER A 601 -0.63 -28.77 -11.05
N GLN A 602 -1.79 -28.13 -11.10
CA GLN A 602 -2.95 -28.55 -11.91
C GLN A 602 -3.01 -27.89 -13.30
N TYR A 603 -2.06 -27.02 -13.65
CA TYR A 603 -2.10 -26.22 -14.88
C TYR A 603 -0.89 -26.43 -15.78
N SER A 604 -1.01 -25.96 -17.02
CA SER A 604 -0.02 -26.19 -18.05
C SER A 604 1.25 -25.37 -17.77
N SER A 605 2.40 -25.97 -18.08
CA SER A 605 3.72 -25.38 -17.86
C SER A 605 3.96 -24.05 -18.60
N GLU A 606 3.09 -23.73 -19.56
CA GLU A 606 3.04 -22.49 -20.32
C GLU A 606 2.46 -21.31 -19.52
N TRP A 607 1.40 -21.55 -18.73
CA TRP A 607 0.79 -20.51 -17.90
C TRP A 607 1.71 -20.09 -16.75
N ASP A 608 2.54 -21.01 -16.25
CA ASP A 608 3.50 -20.73 -15.18
C ASP A 608 4.42 -19.56 -15.50
N VAL A 609 4.76 -19.31 -16.78
CA VAL A 609 5.54 -18.12 -17.17
C VAL A 609 4.79 -16.83 -16.84
N PHE A 610 3.50 -16.76 -17.16
CA PHE A 610 2.64 -15.63 -16.75
C PHE A 610 2.42 -15.62 -15.24
N GLY A 611 2.35 -16.78 -14.60
CA GLY A 611 2.37 -16.91 -13.14
C GLY A 611 3.54 -16.20 -12.47
N TRP A 612 4.75 -16.42 -12.97
CA TRP A 612 5.96 -15.77 -12.47
C TRP A 612 6.03 -14.28 -12.83
N LEU A 613 5.44 -13.87 -13.95
CA LEU A 613 5.26 -12.45 -14.27
C LEU A 613 4.36 -11.75 -13.24
N TYR A 614 3.23 -12.36 -12.88
CA TYR A 614 2.36 -11.90 -11.79
C TYR A 614 3.10 -11.86 -10.45
N ALA A 615 3.87 -12.91 -10.13
CA ALA A 615 4.65 -12.97 -8.89
C ALA A 615 5.73 -11.87 -8.82
N TYR A 616 6.39 -11.55 -9.94
CA TYR A 616 7.32 -10.43 -10.02
C TYR A 616 6.63 -9.10 -9.70
N GLU A 617 5.47 -8.84 -10.32
CA GLU A 617 4.73 -7.59 -10.11
C GLU A 617 4.13 -7.49 -8.70
N TRP A 618 3.82 -8.62 -8.07
CA TRP A 618 3.44 -8.70 -6.65
C TRP A 618 4.63 -8.38 -5.73
N ALA A 619 5.80 -8.96 -5.98
CA ALA A 619 7.01 -8.67 -5.21
C ALA A 619 7.43 -7.19 -5.32
N GLN A 620 7.24 -6.58 -6.48
CA GLN A 620 7.49 -5.14 -6.71
C GLN A 620 6.38 -4.24 -6.11
N SER A 621 5.33 -4.80 -5.51
CA SER A 621 4.15 -4.05 -5.03
C SER A 621 3.47 -3.25 -6.15
N SER A 622 3.55 -3.69 -7.40
CA SER A 622 2.77 -3.11 -8.51
C SER A 622 1.43 -3.81 -8.74
N ARG A 623 1.27 -4.99 -8.13
CA ARG A 623 0.00 -5.69 -7.91
C ARG A 623 -0.10 -6.03 -6.43
N GLU A 624 -1.31 -6.28 -5.98
CA GLU A 624 -1.56 -6.80 -4.64
C GLU A 624 -2.42 -8.05 -4.69
N VAL A 625 -2.41 -8.80 -3.59
CA VAL A 625 -3.29 -9.94 -3.41
C VAL A 625 -4.26 -9.64 -2.28
N VAL A 626 -5.54 -9.87 -2.52
CA VAL A 626 -6.61 -9.75 -1.52
C VAL A 626 -7.31 -11.10 -1.39
N SER A 627 -7.41 -11.58 -0.15
CA SER A 627 -8.16 -12.78 0.20
C SER A 627 -9.65 -12.44 0.29
N PHE A 628 -10.47 -12.97 -0.61
CA PHE A 628 -11.93 -12.89 -0.54
C PHE A 628 -12.43 -14.10 0.26
N GLU A 629 -12.78 -13.88 1.53
CA GLU A 629 -13.14 -14.94 2.48
C GLU A 629 -14.65 -14.95 2.72
N GLY A 630 -15.37 -15.76 1.93
CA GLY A 630 -16.81 -15.92 2.05
C GLY A 630 -17.22 -17.17 2.82
N ASP A 631 -18.53 -17.41 2.86
CA ASP A 631 -19.13 -18.56 3.56
C ASP A 631 -18.94 -19.87 2.81
N SER A 632 -18.79 -19.82 1.47
CA SER A 632 -18.63 -21.00 0.62
C SER A 632 -17.15 -21.31 0.36
N ASN A 633 -16.37 -20.30 -0.06
CA ASN A 633 -14.95 -20.47 -0.37
C ASN A 633 -14.12 -19.25 0.03
N ILE A 634 -12.81 -19.50 0.16
CA ILE A 634 -11.78 -18.48 0.29
C ILE A 634 -11.02 -18.40 -1.03
N VAL A 635 -11.01 -17.22 -1.65
CA VAL A 635 -10.42 -17.02 -2.98
C VAL A 635 -9.41 -15.86 -2.92
N PRO A 636 -8.11 -16.16 -2.79
CA PRO A 636 -7.06 -15.16 -2.89
C PRO A 636 -6.89 -14.73 -4.35
N LEU A 637 -7.19 -13.46 -4.61
CA LEU A 637 -7.16 -12.88 -5.95
C LEU A 637 -5.99 -11.93 -6.07
N ILE A 638 -5.29 -11.98 -7.21
CA ILE A 638 -4.32 -10.96 -7.60
C ILE A 638 -4.98 -9.84 -8.40
N SER A 639 -4.63 -8.60 -8.06
CA SER A 639 -5.23 -7.40 -8.65
C SER A 639 -4.76 -7.15 -10.08
N GLU A 640 -5.41 -6.21 -10.76
CA GLU A 640 -4.80 -5.50 -11.88
C GLU A 640 -3.52 -4.76 -11.47
N LYS A 641 -2.69 -4.43 -12.47
CA LYS A 641 -1.47 -3.67 -12.24
C LYS A 641 -1.83 -2.21 -11.97
N TYR A 642 -1.28 -1.68 -10.88
CA TYR A 642 -1.37 -0.26 -10.57
C TYR A 642 -0.24 0.51 -11.23
N GLU A 643 -0.57 1.71 -11.69
CA GLU A 643 0.43 2.68 -12.12
C GLU A 643 1.10 3.30 -10.89
N PHE A 644 2.43 3.40 -10.94
CA PHE A 644 3.18 4.08 -9.89
C PHE A 644 2.84 5.58 -9.88
N VAL A 645 2.63 6.12 -8.68
CA VAL A 645 2.42 7.55 -8.50
C VAL A 645 3.77 8.25 -8.65
N LYS A 646 3.84 9.23 -9.56
CA LYS A 646 5.08 9.92 -9.91
C LYS A 646 5.21 11.20 -9.10
N TYR A 647 6.31 11.32 -8.35
CA TYR A 647 6.67 12.50 -7.57
C TYR A 647 8.00 13.10 -8.04
N GLN A 648 8.22 14.35 -7.67
CA GLN A 648 9.51 15.02 -7.81
C GLN A 648 10.11 15.28 -6.42
N ALA A 649 11.42 15.10 -6.31
CA ALA A 649 12.17 15.46 -5.13
C ALA A 649 12.00 16.96 -4.82
N GLN A 650 11.76 17.28 -3.54
CA GLN A 650 11.52 18.65 -3.11
C GLN A 650 12.82 19.42 -2.97
N SER A 651 13.10 20.32 -3.91
CA SER A 651 14.33 21.15 -3.89
C SER A 651 14.40 22.11 -2.70
N MET A 652 13.26 22.47 -2.11
CA MET A 652 13.18 23.31 -0.91
C MET A 652 13.66 22.60 0.36
N GLU A 653 13.75 21.27 0.35
CA GLU A 653 14.28 20.48 1.47
C GLU A 653 15.83 20.45 1.47
N ILE A 654 16.48 21.04 0.47
CA ILE A 654 17.94 21.16 0.41
C ILE A 654 18.37 22.49 1.07
N PRO A 655 18.93 22.46 2.28
CA PRO A 655 19.29 23.68 3.01
C PRO A 655 20.47 24.42 2.35
N LYS A 656 20.43 25.76 2.35
CA LYS A 656 21.46 26.66 1.74
C LYS A 656 21.79 27.89 2.61
N ASN A 657 21.35 27.91 3.87
CA ASN A 657 21.47 29.07 4.74
C ASN A 657 22.91 29.29 5.20
N ALA A 658 23.59 28.22 5.64
CA ALA A 658 24.97 28.31 6.12
C ALA A 658 25.95 28.62 4.98
N VAL A 659 25.77 28.00 3.83
CA VAL A 659 26.59 28.26 2.64
C VAL A 659 26.43 29.69 2.13
N SER A 660 25.21 30.24 2.15
CA SER A 660 24.97 31.63 1.78
C SER A 660 25.76 32.62 2.65
N LEU A 661 25.82 32.37 3.96
CA LEU A 661 26.63 33.15 4.90
C LEU A 661 28.13 33.05 4.61
N VAL A 662 28.64 31.84 4.36
CA VAL A 662 30.06 31.66 4.03
C VAL A 662 30.41 32.38 2.73
N ARG A 663 29.58 32.30 1.68
CA ARG A 663 29.82 33.04 0.43
C ARG A 663 29.86 34.55 0.64
N LEU A 664 28.99 35.09 1.50
CA LEU A 664 28.97 36.51 1.85
C LEU A 664 30.21 36.95 2.66
N CYS A 665 30.86 36.06 3.41
CA CYS A 665 32.07 36.37 4.17
C CYS A 665 33.37 36.27 3.36
N TYR A 666 33.35 35.55 2.24
CA TYR A 666 34.53 35.31 1.39
C TYR A 666 34.53 36.12 0.07
N CYS A 667 33.38 36.66 -0.34
CA CYS A 667 33.27 37.71 -1.38
C CYS A 667 33.41 39.09 -0.75
#